data_AF-A0A915ENW2-F1
#
_entry.id   AF-A0A915ENW2-F1
#
_cell.length_a   1.000
_cell.length_b   1.000
_cell.length_c   1.000
_cell.angle_alpha   90.00
_cell.angle_beta   90.00
_cell.angle_gamma   90.00
#
_symmetry.space_group_name_H-M   'P 1'
#
loop_
_entity.id
_entity.type
_entity.pdbx_description
1 polymer ?
#
loop_
_entity_poly.entity_id
_entity_poly.type
_entity_poly.pdbx_seq_one_letter_code
_entity_poly.pdbx_strand_id
1 'polypeptide(L)'
;MLRNPECELLLFDWIHEAAFHGNTFGLSKYCKPENIAKVQIPHLLSFLSQYYTPDRIVLGGVGLDHEFLVEAGEKCFSQQKTSWNGNPSALLNPMPRLDGSVAQYTGGEVKVLRDLSNMAPGPSPFPNLAHLVLGFEAASLNDEDYVPFAVLQSLLGGGGSFSAGGPGKGMFTRLYIDVLHNYGWMYNATASNFSYADAGLFCIRASAPPNKMNVVPEVILNEFSKLTKGIDGVELTRAKVQLRSNMMMTLEMRPVMFENLVRQSLVHKEIRKPEYYAEKIDRVQSRDIVRIAERMLNSKLSMAAYGDLRSQRFHYQRLARSFVWPTVNKIYEEKEQKLIVQTIERSTLNPIHISLDGQYDSPGYSAELCCVAAIDNESKQVMRFEAVQKNETGNVSTRMELEGVKRCIQGLEESGIIIKSVTTDRHSQIRAYMASEKPELEHDFDAWHMLKSIRRNIVNEAKKKCNKELKEAGPRFMNHLWHSTALPRGYPQLIKETALSGLLHLAGVHSWSQGVVPQVIHDNTSNLATARVWSNKRSMRPLNISGTFETERFTKVLSCNHEVLNSIENTRVPLNPASSSFAVLLKMVSSNQFLADISRLNGSNSTCSVESFHSIANIYRPKRKFYSKRGFIGRTQLGVMHFNENKKAELRGDRLVVSVRKVHSKSKGGIAEKKVKGKSDFKWKRLIVDEAVKRRETTSTDYLEMEELYDGFSIIEEGHFMEENFSDPDLELQFDDDDFVY
;
A
#
# COMPACT_ATOMS: atom_id res chain seq x y z
N MET A 1 26.49 -32.01 3.07
CA MET A 1 26.21 -30.61 2.66
C MET A 1 26.90 -29.58 3.56
N LEU A 2 26.82 -29.68 4.89
CA LEU A 2 27.43 -28.72 5.86
C LEU A 2 28.98 -28.63 5.92
N ARG A 3 29.69 -29.34 5.04
CA ARG A 3 31.18 -29.31 4.95
C ARG A 3 31.69 -28.49 3.76
N ASN A 4 30.79 -28.01 2.89
CA ASN A 4 31.14 -27.06 1.83
C ASN A 4 30.77 -25.65 2.32
N PRO A 5 31.74 -24.72 2.44
CA PRO A 5 31.49 -23.37 2.96
C PRO A 5 30.47 -22.58 2.13
N GLU A 6 30.37 -22.81 0.81
CA GLU A 6 29.48 -22.01 -0.05
C GLU A 6 27.98 -22.36 0.06
N CYS A 7 27.61 -23.54 0.58
CA CYS A 7 26.22 -23.98 0.81
C CYS A 7 25.20 -23.60 -0.31
N GLU A 8 25.58 -23.66 -1.59
CA GLU A 8 24.81 -23.13 -2.74
C GLU A 8 23.34 -23.54 -2.75
N LEU A 9 23.04 -24.82 -2.45
CA LEU A 9 21.68 -25.34 -2.45
C LEU A 9 20.79 -24.66 -1.40
N LEU A 10 21.35 -24.34 -0.22
CA LEU A 10 20.62 -23.66 0.85
C LEU A 10 20.43 -22.18 0.53
N LEU A 11 21.44 -21.53 -0.05
CA LEU A 11 21.30 -20.16 -0.56
C LEU A 11 20.16 -20.04 -1.58
N PHE A 12 20.06 -21.03 -2.48
CA PHE A 12 18.95 -21.07 -3.42
C PHE A 12 17.62 -21.42 -2.76
N ASP A 13 17.56 -22.23 -1.71
CA ASP A 13 16.32 -22.45 -0.96
C ASP A 13 15.85 -21.16 -0.27
N TRP A 14 16.77 -20.47 0.42
CA TRP A 14 16.49 -19.22 1.13
C TRP A 14 16.11 -18.06 0.22
N ILE A 15 16.68 -17.94 -0.98
CA ILE A 15 16.23 -16.90 -1.92
C ILE A 15 14.82 -17.19 -2.45
N HIS A 16 14.42 -18.46 -2.58
CA HIS A 16 13.04 -18.80 -2.94
C HIS A 16 12.09 -18.50 -1.77
N GLU A 17 12.48 -18.83 -0.53
CA GLU A 17 11.76 -18.45 0.69
C GLU A 17 11.56 -16.93 0.78
N ALA A 18 12.61 -16.15 0.47
CA ALA A 18 12.53 -14.70 0.39
C ALA A 18 11.64 -14.22 -0.78
N ALA A 19 11.73 -14.84 -1.96
CA ALA A 19 11.02 -14.39 -3.16
C ALA A 19 9.52 -14.71 -3.15
N PHE A 20 9.12 -15.82 -2.55
CA PHE A 20 7.74 -16.33 -2.55
C PHE A 20 7.27 -16.55 -1.10
N HIS A 21 7.39 -15.51 -0.28
CA HIS A 21 7.22 -15.60 1.17
C HIS A 21 5.88 -16.25 1.55
N GLY A 22 5.98 -17.32 2.37
CA GLY A 22 4.84 -18.04 2.91
C GLY A 22 3.94 -18.72 1.86
N ASN A 23 4.39 -18.88 0.62
CA ASN A 23 3.59 -19.47 -0.46
C ASN A 23 4.42 -20.35 -1.39
N THR A 24 3.76 -21.32 -2.04
CA THR A 24 4.27 -22.12 -3.18
C THR A 24 5.79 -22.43 -3.13
N PHE A 25 6.59 -21.75 -3.97
CA PHE A 25 8.03 -21.96 -4.11
C PHE A 25 8.86 -21.50 -2.91
N GLY A 26 8.31 -20.67 -2.02
CA GLY A 26 8.99 -20.22 -0.81
C GLY A 26 8.86 -21.21 0.35
N LEU A 27 8.08 -22.28 0.18
CA LEU A 27 8.14 -23.42 1.09
C LEU A 27 9.45 -24.17 0.86
N SER A 28 10.25 -24.31 1.92
CA SER A 28 11.54 -25.00 1.86
C SER A 28 11.41 -26.39 1.25
N LYS A 29 12.34 -26.72 0.36
CA LYS A 29 12.45 -28.08 -0.22
C LYS A 29 12.87 -29.11 0.83
N TYR A 30 13.40 -28.64 1.96
CA TYR A 30 13.90 -29.49 3.04
C TYR A 30 12.88 -29.60 4.16
N CYS A 31 12.70 -30.82 4.67
CA CYS A 31 11.80 -31.04 5.79
C CYS A 31 12.33 -30.33 7.04
N LYS A 32 11.52 -29.43 7.61
CA LYS A 32 11.84 -28.74 8.86
C LYS A 32 12.02 -29.78 9.99
N PRO A 33 12.98 -29.59 10.92
CA PRO A 33 13.25 -30.56 11.99
C PRO A 33 12.00 -30.97 12.78
N GLU A 34 11.12 -30.03 13.07
CA GLU A 34 9.85 -30.24 13.78
C GLU A 34 8.87 -31.17 13.06
N ASN A 35 8.98 -31.28 11.73
CA ASN A 35 8.09 -32.10 10.92
C ASN A 35 8.64 -33.52 10.70
N ILE A 36 9.94 -33.75 10.88
CA ILE A 36 10.57 -35.05 10.64
C ILE A 36 9.90 -36.15 11.47
N ALA A 37 9.63 -35.89 12.75
CA ALA A 37 8.96 -36.84 13.65
C ALA A 37 7.46 -37.02 13.37
N LYS A 38 6.84 -36.10 12.61
CA LYS A 38 5.39 -36.10 12.31
C LYS A 38 5.07 -36.86 11.02
N VAL A 39 6.02 -37.01 10.11
CA VAL A 39 5.82 -37.73 8.85
C VAL A 39 5.67 -39.23 9.13
N GLN A 40 4.53 -39.79 8.75
CA GLN A 40 4.17 -41.21 8.95
C GLN A 40 3.75 -41.84 7.62
N ILE A 41 3.68 -43.17 7.57
CA ILE A 41 3.25 -43.93 6.39
C ILE A 41 1.90 -43.43 5.81
N PRO A 42 0.86 -43.15 6.61
CA PRO A 42 -0.40 -42.63 6.07
C PRO A 42 -0.26 -41.30 5.32
N HIS A 43 0.64 -40.41 5.78
CA HIS A 43 0.92 -39.14 5.09
C HIS A 43 1.54 -39.37 3.71
N LEU A 44 2.52 -40.28 3.62
CA LEU A 44 3.20 -40.61 2.38
C LEU A 44 2.26 -41.29 1.38
N LEU A 45 1.47 -42.27 1.83
CA LEU A 45 0.49 -42.95 0.97
C LEU A 45 -0.61 -42.01 0.48
N SER A 46 -1.06 -41.08 1.34
CA SER A 46 -2.04 -40.05 0.96
C SER A 46 -1.47 -39.06 -0.05
N PHE A 47 -0.20 -38.67 0.09
CA PHE A 47 0.47 -37.84 -0.90
C PHE A 47 0.60 -38.56 -2.25
N LEU A 48 1.08 -39.81 -2.26
CA LEU A 48 1.19 -40.59 -3.49
C LEU A 48 -0.17 -40.79 -4.17
N SER A 49 -1.22 -41.11 -3.42
CA SER A 49 -2.56 -41.31 -3.99
C SER A 49 -3.15 -40.06 -4.64
N GLN A 50 -2.79 -38.87 -4.15
CA GLN A 50 -3.27 -37.58 -4.68
C GLN A 50 -2.43 -37.05 -5.85
N TYR A 51 -1.12 -37.23 -5.82
CA TYR A 51 -0.22 -36.58 -6.79
C TYR A 51 0.30 -37.52 -7.89
N TYR A 52 0.36 -38.83 -7.66
CA TYR A 52 0.86 -39.81 -8.64
C TYR A 52 -0.32 -40.42 -9.43
N THR A 53 -1.06 -39.55 -10.11
CA THR A 53 -2.21 -39.92 -10.93
C THR A 53 -1.81 -40.10 -12.40
N PRO A 54 -2.53 -40.92 -13.19
CA PRO A 54 -2.20 -41.16 -14.59
C PRO A 54 -2.08 -39.89 -15.45
N ASP A 55 -2.85 -38.84 -15.14
CA ASP A 55 -2.81 -37.54 -15.83
C ASP A 55 -1.58 -36.69 -15.49
N ARG A 56 -0.77 -37.09 -14.49
CA ARG A 56 0.43 -36.39 -14.01
C ARG A 56 1.72 -37.19 -14.19
N ILE A 57 1.66 -38.34 -14.85
CA ILE A 57 2.80 -39.23 -15.09
C ILE A 57 3.08 -39.28 -16.59
N VAL A 58 4.35 -39.09 -16.98
CA VAL A 58 4.82 -39.24 -18.35
C VAL A 58 5.89 -40.33 -18.38
N LEU A 59 5.69 -41.33 -19.25
CA LEU A 59 6.68 -42.36 -19.54
C LEU A 59 7.46 -41.96 -20.81
N GLY A 60 8.75 -41.73 -20.68
CA GLY A 60 9.64 -41.40 -21.80
C GLY A 60 10.61 -42.54 -22.13
N GLY A 61 11.14 -42.52 -23.35
CA GLY A 61 12.21 -43.43 -23.78
C GLY A 61 13.06 -42.78 -24.87
N VAL A 62 14.38 -42.96 -24.79
CA VAL A 62 15.34 -42.47 -25.80
C VAL A 62 16.11 -43.65 -26.38
N GLY A 63 16.04 -43.81 -27.70
CA GLY A 63 16.63 -44.95 -28.40
C GLY A 63 15.84 -46.25 -28.26
N LEU A 64 14.53 -46.15 -27.99
CA LEU A 64 13.60 -47.27 -27.92
C LEU A 64 12.53 -47.12 -29.01
N ASP A 65 12.02 -48.26 -29.48
CA ASP A 65 10.84 -48.29 -30.33
C ASP A 65 9.60 -47.84 -29.54
N HIS A 66 8.74 -47.03 -30.18
CA HIS A 66 7.60 -46.43 -29.50
C HIS A 66 6.53 -47.48 -29.16
N GLU A 67 6.25 -48.42 -30.07
CA GLU A 67 5.23 -49.45 -29.85
C GLU A 67 5.63 -50.36 -28.69
N PHE A 68 6.92 -50.73 -28.63
CA PHE A 68 7.46 -51.49 -27.50
C PHE A 68 7.30 -50.75 -26.16
N LEU A 69 7.55 -49.44 -26.13
CA LEU A 69 7.41 -48.64 -24.90
C LEU A 69 5.94 -48.55 -24.45
N VAL A 70 5.02 -48.40 -25.39
CA VAL A 70 3.57 -48.38 -25.12
C VAL A 70 3.12 -49.72 -24.57
N GLU A 71 3.50 -50.83 -25.20
CA GLU A 71 3.15 -52.18 -24.76
C GLU A 71 3.70 -52.46 -23.34
N ALA A 72 4.94 -52.05 -23.06
CA ALA A 72 5.53 -52.16 -21.72
C ALA A 72 4.78 -51.27 -20.70
N GLY A 73 4.43 -50.05 -21.08
CA GLY A 73 3.65 -49.12 -20.27
C GLY A 73 2.28 -49.68 -19.90
N GLU A 74 1.54 -50.21 -20.87
CA GLU A 74 0.22 -50.82 -20.66
C GLU A 74 0.27 -52.05 -19.75
N LYS A 75 1.30 -52.88 -19.89
CA LYS A 75 1.51 -54.05 -19.02
C LYS A 75 1.85 -53.66 -17.58
N CYS A 76 2.67 -52.63 -17.38
CA CYS A 76 3.18 -52.24 -16.07
C CYS A 76 2.24 -51.28 -15.30
N PHE A 77 1.57 -50.36 -15.99
CA PHE A 77 0.72 -49.33 -15.39
C PHE A 77 -0.78 -49.67 -15.48
N SER A 78 -1.25 -50.66 -14.71
CA SER A 78 -2.68 -50.95 -14.56
C SER A 78 -3.32 -50.11 -13.44
N GLN A 79 -4.33 -49.29 -13.73
CA GLN A 79 -4.99 -48.40 -12.74
C GLN A 79 -5.60 -49.13 -11.52
N GLN A 80 -5.84 -50.45 -11.60
CA GLN A 80 -6.57 -51.21 -10.59
C GLN A 80 -5.70 -51.80 -9.46
N LYS A 81 -4.36 -51.69 -9.51
CA LYS A 81 -3.43 -52.34 -8.56
C LYS A 81 -2.49 -51.36 -7.84
N THR A 82 -3.01 -50.27 -7.28
CA THR A 82 -2.20 -49.42 -6.40
C THR A 82 -2.32 -49.85 -4.93
N SER A 83 -1.27 -49.66 -4.15
CA SER A 83 -1.19 -50.04 -2.74
C SER A 83 -2.27 -49.38 -1.88
N TRP A 84 -2.71 -48.16 -2.27
CA TRP A 84 -3.73 -47.38 -1.57
C TRP A 84 -5.17 -47.72 -1.97
N ASN A 85 -5.41 -48.21 -3.19
CA ASN A 85 -6.74 -48.67 -3.60
C ASN A 85 -7.13 -49.99 -2.91
N GLY A 86 -6.14 -50.85 -2.62
CA GLY A 86 -6.34 -52.12 -1.91
C GLY A 86 -6.53 -51.99 -0.39
N ASN A 87 -6.13 -50.86 0.22
CA ASN A 87 -6.26 -50.63 1.65
C ASN A 87 -6.57 -49.15 1.98
N PRO A 88 -7.82 -48.68 1.79
CA PRO A 88 -8.19 -47.28 2.01
C PRO A 88 -8.02 -46.79 3.46
N SER A 89 -8.02 -47.69 4.46
CA SER A 89 -7.80 -47.32 5.86
C SER A 89 -6.35 -46.92 6.17
N ALA A 90 -5.41 -47.19 5.27
CA ALA A 90 -4.02 -46.73 5.36
C ALA A 90 -3.84 -45.26 4.94
N LEU A 91 -4.90 -44.60 4.45
CA LEU A 91 -4.89 -43.19 4.07
C LEU A 91 -5.33 -42.29 5.24
N LEU A 92 -4.98 -41.01 5.15
CA LEU A 92 -5.47 -39.99 6.07
C LEU A 92 -6.99 -39.82 5.92
N ASN A 93 -7.68 -39.69 7.04
CA ASN A 93 -9.11 -39.37 7.06
C ASN A 93 -9.36 -38.25 8.09
N PRO A 94 -9.75 -37.03 7.66
CA PRO A 94 -10.03 -36.62 6.28
C PRO A 94 -8.77 -36.44 5.41
N MET A 95 -8.92 -36.60 4.10
CA MET A 95 -7.86 -36.30 3.14
C MET A 95 -7.63 -34.78 3.03
N PRO A 96 -6.37 -34.31 2.96
CA PRO A 96 -6.06 -32.92 2.69
C PRO A 96 -6.61 -32.46 1.33
N ARG A 97 -6.92 -31.17 1.19
CA ARG A 97 -7.29 -30.60 -0.11
C ARG A 97 -6.06 -30.54 -1.02
N LEU A 98 -6.25 -30.85 -2.31
CA LEU A 98 -5.24 -30.64 -3.33
C LEU A 98 -4.87 -29.16 -3.42
N ASP A 99 -3.58 -28.87 -3.40
CA ASP A 99 -3.10 -27.50 -3.56
C ASP A 99 -3.18 -27.09 -5.04
N GLY A 100 -3.85 -25.97 -5.29
CA GLY A 100 -3.99 -25.33 -6.61
C GLY A 100 -3.55 -23.87 -6.57
N SER A 101 -2.74 -23.49 -5.58
CA SER A 101 -2.23 -22.14 -5.41
C SER A 101 -1.30 -21.77 -6.56
N VAL A 102 -1.46 -20.55 -7.07
CA VAL A 102 -0.55 -19.96 -8.07
C VAL A 102 0.56 -19.22 -7.34
N ALA A 103 1.78 -19.31 -7.85
CA ALA A 103 2.91 -18.65 -7.24
C ALA A 103 2.77 -17.12 -7.25
N GLN A 104 3.08 -16.50 -6.11
CA GLN A 104 3.05 -15.05 -5.96
C GLN A 104 4.42 -14.56 -5.52
N TYR A 105 5.07 -13.81 -6.40
CA TYR A 105 6.33 -13.17 -6.08
C TYR A 105 6.08 -12.00 -5.12
N THR A 106 6.66 -12.06 -3.92
CA THR A 106 6.45 -11.09 -2.84
C THR A 106 7.63 -10.15 -2.62
N GLY A 107 8.84 -10.52 -3.09
CA GLY A 107 10.07 -9.93 -2.59
C GLY A 107 10.34 -10.28 -1.13
N GLY A 108 11.53 -9.96 -0.63
CA GLY A 108 11.85 -10.06 0.79
C GLY A 108 13.30 -10.41 1.10
N GLU A 109 13.62 -10.63 2.38
CA GLU A 109 14.97 -11.03 2.81
C GLU A 109 15.01 -12.25 3.74
N VAL A 110 16.04 -13.07 3.57
CA VAL A 110 16.40 -14.15 4.52
C VAL A 110 17.88 -14.01 4.90
N LYS A 111 18.17 -14.01 6.20
CA LYS A 111 19.54 -13.88 6.72
C LYS A 111 19.85 -15.02 7.68
N VAL A 112 20.93 -15.73 7.40
CA VAL A 112 21.39 -16.85 8.24
C VAL A 112 22.80 -16.55 8.75
N LEU A 113 22.86 -16.09 9.99
CA LEU A 113 24.10 -15.78 10.69
C LEU A 113 24.84 -17.06 11.04
N ARG A 114 26.09 -17.18 10.58
CA ARG A 114 26.96 -18.30 10.95
C ARG A 114 28.42 -17.91 10.86
N ASP A 115 29.17 -18.23 11.89
CA ASP A 115 30.63 -18.12 11.83
C ASP A 115 31.21 -19.22 10.93
N LEU A 116 31.82 -18.81 9.82
CA LEU A 116 32.43 -19.70 8.83
C LEU A 116 33.96 -19.75 8.94
N SER A 117 34.56 -19.04 9.91
CA SER A 117 36.02 -19.01 10.11
C SER A 117 36.64 -20.39 10.32
N ASN A 118 35.89 -21.34 10.88
CA ASN A 118 36.36 -22.67 11.25
C ASN A 118 35.92 -23.79 10.29
N MET A 119 35.28 -23.48 9.16
CA MET A 119 34.66 -24.52 8.29
C MET A 119 35.65 -25.33 7.44
N ALA A 120 36.91 -24.91 7.30
CA ALA A 120 37.91 -25.61 6.49
C ALA A 120 39.30 -25.64 7.15
N PRO A 121 39.50 -26.40 8.25
CA PRO A 121 40.78 -26.49 8.97
C PRO A 121 41.80 -27.41 8.27
N GLY A 122 41.89 -27.33 6.92
CA GLY A 122 42.87 -28.07 6.12
C GLY A 122 44.19 -27.32 5.95
N PRO A 123 45.23 -27.95 5.37
CA PRO A 123 46.54 -27.33 5.13
C PRO A 123 46.49 -26.13 4.16
N SER A 124 45.41 -26.00 3.39
CA SER A 124 45.06 -24.80 2.62
C SER A 124 43.67 -24.34 3.07
N PRO A 125 43.58 -23.51 4.12
CA PRO A 125 42.30 -23.10 4.66
C PRO A 125 41.52 -22.28 3.63
N PHE A 126 40.23 -22.56 3.49
CA PHE A 126 39.35 -21.75 2.67
C PHE A 126 39.15 -20.40 3.36
N PRO A 127 39.17 -19.27 2.62
CA PRO A 127 38.96 -17.96 3.23
C PRO A 127 37.58 -17.89 3.91
N ASN A 128 37.49 -17.16 5.02
CA ASN A 128 36.19 -16.86 5.63
C ASN A 128 35.41 -15.94 4.68
N LEU A 129 34.42 -16.52 3.99
CA LEU A 129 33.55 -15.81 3.06
C LEU A 129 32.15 -15.72 3.64
N ALA A 130 31.45 -14.67 3.27
CA ALA A 130 30.01 -14.57 3.37
C ALA A 130 29.41 -14.56 1.95
N HIS A 131 28.17 -15.02 1.88
CA HIS A 131 27.50 -15.30 0.63
C HIS A 131 26.20 -14.49 0.56
N LEU A 132 25.93 -13.92 -0.60
CA LEU A 132 24.75 -13.14 -0.90
C LEU A 132 24.11 -13.64 -2.19
N VAL A 133 22.79 -13.71 -2.23
CA VAL A 133 22.02 -13.88 -3.45
C VAL A 133 21.05 -12.72 -3.54
N LEU A 134 21.08 -11.98 -4.65
CA LEU A 134 20.09 -10.96 -4.97
C LEU A 134 19.28 -11.40 -6.17
N GLY A 135 17.96 -11.31 -6.06
CA GLY A 135 17.04 -11.78 -7.09
C GLY A 135 15.88 -10.83 -7.37
N PHE A 136 15.34 -10.97 -8.58
CA PHE A 136 14.16 -10.27 -9.08
C PHE A 136 13.19 -11.27 -9.72
N GLU A 137 11.93 -10.85 -9.86
CA GLU A 137 10.92 -11.62 -10.57
C GLU A 137 11.31 -11.79 -12.05
N ALA A 138 11.23 -13.01 -12.54
CA ALA A 138 11.59 -13.36 -13.91
C ALA A 138 10.46 -14.08 -14.66
N ALA A 139 10.75 -14.46 -15.90
CA ALA A 139 9.79 -15.14 -16.77
C ALA A 139 9.51 -16.60 -16.35
N SER A 140 8.23 -16.98 -16.41
CA SER A 140 7.82 -18.39 -16.40
C SER A 140 8.15 -19.07 -17.74
N LEU A 141 8.06 -20.39 -17.77
CA LEU A 141 8.31 -21.20 -18.99
C LEU A 141 7.34 -20.89 -20.14
N ASN A 142 6.17 -20.33 -19.82
CA ASN A 142 5.13 -19.98 -20.80
C ASN A 142 5.19 -18.51 -21.24
N ASP A 143 6.03 -17.70 -20.60
CA ASP A 143 6.19 -16.29 -20.92
C ASP A 143 6.99 -16.11 -22.23
N GLU A 144 6.64 -15.09 -23.02
CA GLU A 144 7.38 -14.76 -24.25
C GLU A 144 8.82 -14.34 -23.97
N ASP A 145 9.07 -13.79 -22.77
CA ASP A 145 10.37 -13.33 -22.31
C ASP A 145 11.30 -14.46 -21.81
N TYR A 146 10.83 -15.72 -21.78
CA TYR A 146 11.63 -16.87 -21.31
C TYR A 146 13.01 -16.95 -21.99
N VAL A 147 13.04 -16.87 -23.33
CA VAL A 147 14.30 -16.96 -24.10
C VAL A 147 15.19 -15.73 -23.89
N PRO A 148 14.69 -14.49 -23.91
CA PRO A 148 15.45 -13.32 -23.47
C PRO A 148 16.12 -13.48 -22.09
N PHE A 149 15.43 -14.03 -21.08
CA PHE A 149 16.03 -14.30 -19.77
C PHE A 149 17.14 -15.36 -19.82
N ALA A 150 16.99 -16.40 -20.64
CA ALA A 150 18.07 -17.39 -20.85
C ALA A 150 19.30 -16.76 -21.54
N VAL A 151 19.10 -15.87 -22.52
CA VAL A 151 20.19 -15.12 -23.15
C VAL A 151 20.85 -14.19 -22.13
N LEU A 152 20.07 -13.53 -21.28
CA LEU A 152 20.59 -12.68 -20.21
C LEU A 152 21.46 -13.47 -19.21
N GLN A 153 21.06 -14.67 -18.82
CA GLN A 153 21.88 -15.55 -17.98
C GLN A 153 23.24 -15.82 -18.65
N SER A 154 23.24 -16.15 -19.95
CA SER A 154 24.49 -16.40 -20.68
C SER A 154 25.34 -15.13 -20.89
N LEU A 155 24.71 -13.95 -20.96
CA LEU A 155 25.37 -12.67 -21.14
C LEU A 155 26.06 -12.19 -19.86
N LEU A 156 25.36 -12.28 -18.72
CA LEU A 156 25.92 -11.96 -17.41
C LEU A 156 26.94 -13.01 -16.99
N GLY A 157 26.60 -14.30 -17.15
CA GLY A 157 27.45 -15.45 -16.88
C GLY A 157 28.04 -15.41 -15.48
N GLY A 158 29.38 -15.41 -15.41
CA GLY A 158 30.13 -15.30 -14.17
C GLY A 158 30.86 -16.58 -13.78
N GLY A 159 31.16 -16.72 -12.50
CA GLY A 159 31.86 -17.88 -11.95
C GLY A 159 32.62 -17.56 -10.66
N GLY A 160 33.54 -18.44 -10.30
CA GLY A 160 34.53 -18.19 -9.25
C GLY A 160 35.71 -17.35 -9.75
N SER A 161 36.32 -16.58 -8.86
CA SER A 161 37.55 -15.81 -9.13
C SER A 161 38.72 -16.72 -9.53
N PHE A 162 38.72 -17.95 -9.03
CA PHE A 162 39.63 -19.01 -9.47
C PHE A 162 38.89 -20.01 -10.37
N SER A 163 39.22 -19.98 -11.67
CA SER A 163 38.75 -20.99 -12.62
C SER A 163 39.96 -21.63 -13.29
N ALA A 164 40.27 -22.87 -12.90
CA ALA A 164 41.22 -23.70 -13.64
C ALA A 164 40.54 -24.19 -14.93
N GLY A 165 40.77 -23.50 -16.04
CA GLY A 165 40.19 -23.87 -17.33
C GLY A 165 40.70 -23.03 -18.49
N GLY A 166 40.61 -23.59 -19.70
CA GLY A 166 40.95 -22.88 -20.93
C GLY A 166 39.87 -21.90 -21.41
N PRO A 167 40.10 -21.24 -22.55
CA PRO A 167 39.13 -20.38 -23.22
C PRO A 167 37.77 -21.06 -23.41
N GLY A 168 36.67 -20.29 -23.28
CA GLY A 168 35.30 -20.79 -23.48
C GLY A 168 34.46 -20.96 -22.21
N LYS A 169 35.04 -20.80 -21.01
CA LYS A 169 34.32 -20.88 -19.72
C LYS A 169 33.58 -19.59 -19.31
N GLY A 170 33.37 -18.65 -20.24
CA GLY A 170 32.68 -17.38 -19.94
C GLY A 170 33.55 -16.26 -19.34
N MET A 171 34.87 -16.28 -19.55
CA MET A 171 35.78 -15.22 -19.06
C MET A 171 35.47 -13.82 -19.63
N PHE A 172 34.69 -13.74 -20.70
CA PHE A 172 34.29 -12.47 -21.29
C PHE A 172 32.85 -12.05 -20.94
N THR A 173 32.18 -12.72 -20.00
CA THR A 173 30.83 -12.33 -19.58
C THR A 173 30.90 -11.10 -18.66
N ARG A 174 29.80 -10.34 -18.56
CA ARG A 174 29.80 -9.07 -17.81
C ARG A 174 30.18 -9.27 -16.35
N LEU A 175 29.65 -10.28 -15.66
CA LEU A 175 30.03 -10.51 -14.25
C LEU A 175 31.50 -10.92 -14.08
N TYR A 176 32.12 -11.49 -15.10
CA TYR A 176 33.56 -11.79 -15.03
C TYR A 176 34.40 -10.52 -15.21
N ILE A 177 34.13 -9.73 -16.25
CA ILE A 177 34.91 -8.51 -16.57
C ILE A 177 34.59 -7.37 -15.59
N ASP A 178 33.32 -7.07 -15.38
CA ASP A 178 32.92 -5.87 -14.64
C ASP A 178 32.97 -6.09 -13.12
N VAL A 179 32.78 -7.34 -12.67
CA VAL A 179 32.73 -7.69 -11.24
C VAL A 179 34.00 -8.42 -10.78
N LEU A 180 34.25 -9.64 -11.26
CA LEU A 180 35.37 -10.45 -10.74
C LEU A 180 36.75 -9.83 -11.03
N HIS A 181 36.95 -9.25 -12.21
CA HIS A 181 38.22 -8.62 -12.59
C HIS A 181 38.44 -7.26 -11.91
N ASN A 182 37.42 -6.42 -11.83
CA ASN A 182 37.56 -5.07 -11.25
C ASN A 182 37.53 -5.07 -9.72
N TYR A 183 36.87 -6.04 -9.09
CA TYR A 183 36.79 -6.16 -7.64
C TYR A 183 37.52 -7.41 -7.18
N GLY A 184 38.85 -7.32 -7.02
CA GLY A 184 39.71 -8.45 -6.66
C GLY A 184 39.40 -9.13 -5.32
N TRP A 185 38.54 -8.54 -4.49
CA TRP A 185 38.01 -9.12 -3.26
C TRP A 185 36.74 -9.97 -3.46
N MET A 186 36.13 -9.95 -4.65
CA MET A 186 34.98 -10.78 -4.99
C MET A 186 35.44 -12.20 -5.36
N TYR A 187 34.97 -13.20 -4.63
CA TYR A 187 35.34 -14.61 -4.85
C TYR A 187 34.42 -15.33 -5.82
N ASN A 188 33.16 -14.94 -5.87
CA ASN A 188 32.18 -15.50 -6.79
C ASN A 188 31.21 -14.40 -7.21
N ALA A 189 30.82 -14.40 -8.47
CA ALA A 189 29.68 -13.66 -8.99
C ALA A 189 29.09 -14.48 -10.13
N THR A 190 27.90 -15.06 -9.95
CA THR A 190 27.28 -15.96 -10.94
C THR A 190 25.80 -15.64 -11.10
N ALA A 191 25.36 -15.47 -12.35
CA ALA A 191 23.95 -15.28 -12.69
C ALA A 191 23.23 -16.63 -12.83
N SER A 192 22.00 -16.70 -12.33
CA SER A 192 21.13 -17.88 -12.38
C SER A 192 19.72 -17.47 -12.77
N ASN A 193 19.10 -18.26 -13.66
CA ASN A 193 17.71 -18.08 -14.08
C ASN A 193 16.91 -19.34 -13.75
N PHE A 194 15.91 -19.19 -12.89
CA PHE A 194 14.96 -20.24 -12.54
C PHE A 194 13.61 -19.92 -13.20
N SER A 195 13.13 -20.81 -14.06
CA SER A 195 11.82 -20.67 -14.70
C SER A 195 10.95 -21.87 -14.36
N TYR A 196 9.79 -21.59 -13.78
CA TYR A 196 8.75 -22.55 -13.43
C TYR A 196 7.55 -22.39 -14.36
N ALA A 197 6.51 -23.23 -14.20
CA ALA A 197 5.34 -23.21 -15.08
C ALA A 197 4.58 -21.87 -15.04
N ASP A 198 4.50 -21.24 -13.87
CA ASP A 198 3.70 -20.04 -13.58
C ASP A 198 4.50 -18.86 -12.99
N ALA A 199 5.77 -19.04 -12.61
CA ALA A 199 6.64 -17.96 -12.13
C ALA A 199 8.10 -18.12 -12.58
N GLY A 200 8.92 -17.10 -12.37
CA GLY A 200 10.37 -17.14 -12.56
C GLY A 200 11.12 -16.32 -11.52
N LEU A 201 12.38 -16.67 -11.31
CA LEU A 201 13.32 -15.98 -10.42
C LEU A 201 14.67 -15.86 -11.13
N PHE A 202 15.15 -14.63 -11.31
CA PHE A 202 16.49 -14.36 -11.81
C PHE A 202 17.33 -13.81 -10.68
N CYS A 203 18.50 -14.39 -10.43
CA CYS A 203 19.35 -13.94 -9.34
C CYS A 203 20.85 -13.94 -9.68
N ILE A 204 21.59 -13.10 -8.97
CA ILE A 204 23.05 -13.09 -8.96
C ILE A 204 23.49 -13.52 -7.57
N ARG A 205 24.23 -14.62 -7.53
CA ARG A 205 24.94 -15.09 -6.34
C ARG A 205 26.33 -14.46 -6.32
N ALA A 206 26.73 -13.96 -5.17
CA ALA A 206 28.07 -13.47 -4.92
C ALA A 206 28.65 -13.98 -3.60
N SER A 207 29.97 -14.11 -3.56
CA SER A 207 30.73 -14.51 -2.37
C SER A 207 31.86 -13.51 -2.15
N ALA A 208 31.98 -12.97 -0.94
CA ALA A 208 33.02 -12.01 -0.57
C ALA A 208 33.40 -12.12 0.91
N PRO A 209 34.56 -11.59 1.33
CA PRO A 209 34.91 -11.52 2.74
C PRO A 209 33.89 -10.71 3.57
N PRO A 210 33.60 -11.09 4.82
CA PRO A 210 32.61 -10.43 5.69
C PRO A 210 32.72 -8.90 5.78
N ASN A 211 33.92 -8.33 5.71
CA ASN A 211 34.14 -6.89 5.78
C ASN A 211 33.71 -6.13 4.51
N LYS A 212 33.62 -6.80 3.35
CA LYS A 212 33.22 -6.18 2.06
C LYS A 212 31.76 -6.42 1.70
N MET A 213 31.06 -7.23 2.48
CA MET A 213 29.68 -7.63 2.24
C MET A 213 28.74 -6.42 2.05
N ASN A 214 28.93 -5.29 2.75
CA ASN A 214 28.06 -4.11 2.66
C ASN A 214 28.05 -3.51 1.24
N VAL A 215 29.12 -3.69 0.46
CA VAL A 215 29.31 -3.12 -0.87
C VAL A 215 28.80 -4.06 -1.97
N VAL A 216 28.72 -5.37 -1.69
CA VAL A 216 28.31 -6.39 -2.68
C VAL A 216 26.95 -6.07 -3.33
N PRO A 217 25.88 -5.70 -2.60
CA PRO A 217 24.60 -5.36 -3.21
C PRO A 217 24.70 -4.20 -4.20
N GLU A 218 25.49 -3.18 -3.87
CA GLU A 218 25.64 -1.98 -4.71
C GLU A 218 26.32 -2.30 -6.04
N VAL A 219 27.31 -3.20 -6.01
CA VAL A 219 28.00 -3.69 -7.20
C VAL A 219 27.03 -4.47 -8.09
N ILE A 220 26.28 -5.41 -7.51
CA ILE A 220 25.32 -6.24 -8.26
C ILE A 220 24.18 -5.40 -8.85
N LEU A 221 23.59 -4.49 -8.06
CA LEU A 221 22.52 -3.61 -8.52
C LEU A 221 22.99 -2.65 -9.62
N ASN A 222 24.25 -2.22 -9.57
CA ASN A 222 24.84 -1.43 -10.65
C ASN A 222 24.91 -2.22 -11.97
N GLU A 223 25.25 -3.51 -11.91
CA GLU A 223 25.24 -4.37 -13.10
C GLU A 223 23.83 -4.53 -13.70
N PHE A 224 22.81 -4.71 -12.87
CA PHE A 224 21.42 -4.71 -13.33
C PHE A 224 21.02 -3.36 -13.95
N SER A 225 21.42 -2.24 -13.35
CA SER A 225 21.13 -0.90 -13.88
C SER A 225 21.81 -0.66 -15.24
N LYS A 226 23.07 -1.09 -15.43
CA LYS A 226 23.77 -0.98 -16.72
C LYS A 226 23.02 -1.68 -17.86
N LEU A 227 22.28 -2.75 -17.60
CA LEU A 227 21.48 -3.43 -18.63
C LEU A 227 20.42 -2.50 -19.26
N THR A 228 19.91 -1.53 -18.50
CA THR A 228 18.90 -0.57 -19.00
C THR A 228 19.46 0.44 -20.00
N LYS A 229 20.78 0.65 -20.01
CA LYS A 229 21.46 1.59 -20.91
C LYS A 229 21.70 1.02 -22.31
N GLY A 230 21.42 -0.27 -22.51
CA GLY A 230 21.68 -1.00 -23.75
C GLY A 230 22.90 -1.91 -23.66
N ILE A 231 22.96 -2.82 -24.63
CA ILE A 231 23.94 -3.90 -24.74
C ILE A 231 24.62 -3.77 -26.10
N ASP A 232 25.95 -3.93 -26.10
CA ASP A 232 26.77 -3.94 -27.32
C ASP A 232 26.43 -5.14 -28.23
N GLY A 233 26.59 -4.95 -29.54
CA GLY A 233 26.24 -5.97 -30.53
C GLY A 233 27.13 -7.21 -30.45
N VAL A 234 28.42 -7.04 -30.13
CA VAL A 234 29.40 -8.13 -30.05
C VAL A 234 29.14 -8.99 -28.82
N GLU A 235 28.91 -8.37 -27.66
CA GLU A 235 28.62 -9.12 -26.43
C GLU A 235 27.29 -9.88 -26.51
N LEU A 236 26.24 -9.29 -27.13
CA LEU A 236 24.95 -9.95 -27.30
C LEU A 236 25.08 -11.14 -28.26
N THR A 237 25.79 -10.96 -29.37
CA THR A 237 26.03 -12.04 -30.33
C THR A 237 26.81 -13.18 -29.69
N ARG A 238 27.84 -12.87 -28.90
CA ARG A 238 28.59 -13.87 -28.13
C ARG A 238 27.70 -14.65 -27.16
N ALA A 239 26.83 -13.97 -26.40
CA ALA A 239 25.91 -14.63 -25.47
C ALA A 239 24.92 -15.57 -26.19
N LYS A 240 24.38 -15.14 -27.33
CA LYS A 240 23.47 -15.95 -28.15
C LYS A 240 24.16 -17.20 -28.71
N VAL A 241 25.36 -17.04 -29.27
CA VAL A 241 26.17 -18.15 -29.79
C VAL A 241 26.55 -19.12 -28.67
N GLN A 242 26.96 -18.60 -27.51
CA GLN A 242 27.29 -19.43 -26.34
C GLN A 242 26.09 -20.24 -25.86
N LEU A 243 24.92 -19.61 -25.69
CA LEU A 243 23.70 -20.29 -25.25
C LEU A 243 23.28 -21.37 -26.25
N ARG A 244 23.28 -21.05 -27.54
CA ARG A 244 22.92 -22.00 -28.61
C ARG A 244 23.89 -23.17 -28.66
N SER A 245 25.20 -22.91 -28.59
CA SER A 245 26.23 -23.96 -28.58
C SER A 245 26.05 -24.87 -27.36
N ASN A 246 25.88 -24.29 -26.17
CA ASN A 246 25.66 -25.05 -24.94
C ASN A 246 24.41 -25.93 -25.04
N MET A 247 23.30 -25.39 -25.57
CA MET A 247 22.07 -26.16 -25.77
C MET A 247 22.30 -27.38 -26.67
N MET A 248 22.95 -27.19 -27.82
CA MET A 248 23.18 -28.29 -28.78
C MET A 248 24.14 -29.35 -28.23
N MET A 249 25.26 -28.95 -27.64
CA MET A 249 26.24 -29.89 -27.07
C MET A 249 25.64 -30.71 -25.92
N THR A 250 24.82 -30.10 -25.07
CA THR A 250 24.24 -30.82 -23.92
C THR A 250 23.24 -31.90 -24.38
N LEU A 251 22.56 -31.69 -25.52
CA LEU A 251 21.61 -32.64 -26.11
C LEU A 251 22.28 -33.87 -26.74
N GLU A 252 23.61 -33.91 -26.86
CA GLU A 252 24.35 -35.11 -27.27
C GLU A 252 24.31 -36.22 -26.22
N MET A 253 24.12 -35.82 -24.95
CA MET A 253 24.03 -36.75 -23.83
C MET A 253 22.63 -37.35 -23.73
N ARG A 254 22.50 -38.67 -23.97
CA ARG A 254 21.21 -39.40 -23.90
C ARG A 254 20.41 -39.14 -22.61
N PRO A 255 21.02 -39.08 -21.40
CA PRO A 255 20.26 -38.75 -20.18
C PRO A 255 19.63 -37.37 -20.22
N VAL A 256 20.32 -36.38 -20.79
CA VAL A 256 19.79 -35.01 -20.94
C VAL A 256 18.72 -34.96 -22.01
N MET A 257 18.89 -35.69 -23.12
CA MET A 257 17.86 -35.82 -24.15
C MET A 257 16.58 -36.42 -23.57
N PHE A 258 16.70 -37.46 -22.74
CA PHE A 258 15.58 -38.07 -22.03
C PHE A 258 14.89 -37.08 -21.08
N GLU A 259 15.67 -36.42 -20.24
CA GLU A 259 15.14 -35.43 -19.29
C GLU A 259 14.45 -34.27 -20.01
N ASN A 260 15.05 -33.78 -21.10
CA ASN A 260 14.49 -32.71 -21.91
C ASN A 260 13.15 -33.12 -22.54
N LEU A 261 13.08 -34.31 -23.15
CA LEU A 261 11.85 -34.84 -23.76
C LEU A 261 10.72 -34.97 -22.75
N VAL A 262 10.99 -35.59 -21.60
CA VAL A 262 9.98 -35.82 -20.56
C VAL A 262 9.54 -34.50 -19.91
N ARG A 263 10.48 -33.60 -19.58
CA ARG A 263 10.14 -32.29 -19.00
C ARG A 263 9.33 -31.43 -19.98
N GLN A 264 9.72 -31.42 -21.25
CA GLN A 264 8.94 -30.71 -22.27
C GLN A 264 7.53 -31.27 -22.35
N SER A 265 7.34 -32.59 -22.36
CA SER A 265 6.01 -33.21 -22.37
C SER A 265 5.18 -32.95 -21.10
N LEU A 266 5.82 -32.75 -19.94
CA LEU A 266 5.14 -32.42 -18.68
C LEU A 266 4.69 -30.96 -18.63
N VAL A 267 5.52 -30.04 -19.11
CA VAL A 267 5.25 -28.59 -19.07
C VAL A 267 4.42 -28.15 -20.29
N HIS A 268 4.79 -28.64 -21.46
CA HIS A 268 4.16 -28.37 -22.74
C HIS A 268 3.49 -29.65 -23.22
N LYS A 269 2.26 -29.56 -23.74
CA LYS A 269 1.59 -30.73 -24.36
C LYS A 269 2.18 -31.10 -25.72
N GLU A 270 3.33 -30.51 -26.08
CA GLU A 270 4.05 -30.66 -27.33
C GLU A 270 5.56 -30.70 -27.06
N ILE A 271 6.29 -31.49 -27.84
CA ILE A 271 7.76 -31.52 -27.80
C ILE A 271 8.26 -30.56 -28.88
N ARG A 272 8.97 -29.52 -28.46
CA ARG A 272 9.57 -28.54 -29.36
C ARG A 272 10.99 -28.98 -29.71
N LYS A 273 11.29 -28.94 -31.01
CA LYS A 273 12.62 -29.30 -31.50
C LYS A 273 13.66 -28.24 -31.13
N PRO A 274 14.94 -28.59 -31.00
CA PRO A 274 16.00 -27.64 -30.67
C PRO A 274 16.09 -26.44 -31.63
N GLU A 275 15.75 -26.64 -32.91
CA GLU A 275 15.76 -25.58 -33.94
C GLU A 275 14.79 -24.44 -33.59
N TYR A 276 13.65 -24.76 -32.98
CA TYR A 276 12.68 -23.75 -32.53
C TYR A 276 13.30 -22.77 -31.52
N TYR A 277 14.04 -23.30 -30.54
CA TYR A 277 14.71 -22.46 -29.54
C TYR A 277 15.93 -21.75 -30.12
N ALA A 278 16.67 -22.39 -31.04
CA ALA A 278 17.78 -21.75 -31.74
C ALA A 278 17.30 -20.50 -32.52
N GLU A 279 16.20 -20.61 -33.28
CA GLU A 279 15.62 -19.46 -33.98
C GLU A 279 15.15 -18.36 -33.01
N LYS A 280 14.53 -18.73 -31.89
CA LYS A 280 14.11 -17.75 -30.87
C LYS A 280 15.31 -17.03 -30.26
N ILE A 281 16.39 -17.75 -29.95
CA ILE A 281 17.65 -17.17 -29.46
C ILE A 281 18.19 -16.18 -30.51
N ASP A 282 18.24 -16.58 -31.78
CA ASP A 282 18.75 -15.74 -32.88
C ASP A 282 17.93 -14.47 -33.09
N ARG A 283 16.64 -14.46 -32.74
CA ARG A 283 15.78 -13.27 -32.84
C ARG A 283 15.99 -12.26 -31.73
N VAL A 284 16.55 -12.64 -30.57
CA VAL A 284 16.74 -11.72 -29.42
C VAL A 284 17.62 -10.53 -29.81
N GLN A 285 17.13 -9.33 -29.48
CA GLN A 285 17.76 -8.03 -29.73
C GLN A 285 18.09 -7.31 -28.41
N SER A 286 18.95 -6.28 -28.49
CA SER A 286 19.35 -5.46 -27.34
C SER A 286 18.15 -4.82 -26.61
N ARG A 287 17.13 -4.38 -27.36
CA ARG A 287 15.87 -3.85 -26.81
C ARG A 287 15.10 -4.85 -25.93
N ASP A 288 15.20 -6.15 -26.23
CA ASP A 288 14.50 -7.17 -25.47
C ASP A 288 15.16 -7.35 -24.10
N ILE A 289 16.50 -7.23 -24.04
CA ILE A 289 17.29 -7.26 -22.81
C ILE A 289 17.00 -6.01 -21.95
N VAL A 290 16.95 -4.83 -22.55
CA VAL A 290 16.57 -3.58 -21.85
C VAL A 290 15.18 -3.73 -21.23
N ARG A 291 14.21 -4.22 -22.00
CA ARG A 291 12.83 -4.42 -21.53
C ARG A 291 12.74 -5.38 -20.34
N ILE A 292 13.42 -6.54 -20.38
CA ILE A 292 13.40 -7.48 -19.25
C ILE A 292 14.19 -6.93 -18.04
N ALA A 293 15.24 -6.15 -18.26
CA ALA A 293 15.97 -5.49 -17.19
C ALA A 293 15.11 -4.45 -16.46
N GLU A 294 14.37 -3.63 -17.20
CA GLU A 294 13.37 -2.73 -16.63
C GLU A 294 12.26 -3.50 -15.91
N ARG A 295 11.78 -4.61 -16.48
CA ARG A 295 10.78 -5.48 -15.83
C ARG A 295 11.28 -6.00 -14.48
N MET A 296 12.51 -6.52 -14.41
CA MET A 296 13.13 -6.98 -13.16
C MET A 296 13.28 -5.83 -12.16
N LEU A 297 13.83 -4.69 -12.58
CA LEU A 297 14.08 -3.54 -11.68
C LEU A 297 12.79 -2.90 -11.16
N ASN A 298 11.66 -3.04 -11.87
CA ASN A 298 10.35 -2.64 -11.38
C ASN A 298 9.68 -3.68 -10.46
N SER A 299 10.24 -4.89 -10.37
CA SER A 299 9.78 -5.94 -9.45
C SER A 299 10.42 -5.78 -8.07
N LYS A 300 9.87 -6.44 -7.07
CA LYS A 300 10.43 -6.35 -5.71
C LYS A 300 11.79 -7.09 -5.64
N LEU A 301 12.73 -6.53 -4.90
CA LEU A 301 14.01 -7.19 -4.65
C LEU A 301 13.82 -8.36 -3.67
N SER A 302 14.50 -9.46 -3.94
CA SER A 302 14.68 -10.57 -3.01
C SER A 302 16.15 -10.73 -2.65
N MET A 303 16.42 -11.06 -1.39
CA MET A 303 17.78 -11.21 -0.87
C MET A 303 17.90 -12.44 0.03
N ALA A 304 18.96 -13.21 -0.14
CA ALA A 304 19.36 -14.24 0.82
C ALA A 304 20.84 -14.04 1.18
N ALA A 305 21.17 -14.04 2.47
CA ALA A 305 22.54 -13.87 2.95
C ALA A 305 22.92 -14.94 3.98
N TYR A 306 24.16 -15.42 3.90
CA TYR A 306 24.69 -16.48 4.76
C TYR A 306 26.16 -16.25 5.10
N GLY A 307 26.52 -16.41 6.38
CA GLY A 307 27.90 -16.28 6.87
C GLY A 307 28.02 -15.32 8.05
N ASP A 308 29.22 -14.78 8.27
CA ASP A 308 29.44 -13.79 9.32
C ASP A 308 28.93 -12.41 8.86
N LEU A 309 27.71 -12.07 9.28
CA LEU A 309 27.05 -10.82 8.91
C LEU A 309 26.91 -9.87 10.10
N ARG A 310 27.68 -10.05 11.19
CA ARG A 310 27.54 -9.27 12.43
C ARG A 310 27.85 -7.78 12.26
N SER A 311 28.77 -7.44 11.36
CA SER A 311 29.08 -6.06 10.97
C SER A 311 28.15 -5.50 9.89
N GLN A 312 27.20 -6.31 9.40
CA GLN A 312 26.42 -6.01 8.22
C GLN A 312 25.05 -5.50 8.60
N ARG A 313 24.85 -4.20 8.39
CA ARG A 313 23.52 -3.58 8.37
C ARG A 313 23.01 -3.63 6.93
N PHE A 314 22.84 -4.84 6.39
CA PHE A 314 22.15 -5.04 5.13
C PHE A 314 20.69 -4.64 5.29
N HIS A 315 20.42 -3.37 5.11
CA HIS A 315 19.07 -2.89 4.98
C HIS A 315 19.01 -2.08 3.70
N TYR A 316 18.02 -2.40 2.86
CA TYR A 316 17.48 -1.47 1.87
C TYR A 316 17.27 -0.07 2.49
N GLN A 317 16.93 -0.02 3.78
CA GLN A 317 16.85 1.22 4.55
C GLN A 317 18.15 2.02 4.61
N ARG A 318 19.35 1.43 4.54
CA ARG A 318 20.62 2.19 4.52
C ARG A 318 20.79 2.93 3.19
N LEU A 319 20.61 2.25 2.05
CA LEU A 319 20.62 2.90 0.73
C LEU A 319 19.51 3.95 0.62
N ALA A 320 18.31 3.62 1.11
CA ALA A 320 17.21 4.57 1.17
C ALA A 320 17.53 5.75 2.10
N ARG A 321 18.15 5.55 3.26
CA ARG A 321 18.56 6.63 4.20
C ARG A 321 19.67 7.51 3.65
N SER A 322 20.64 6.94 2.95
CA SER A 322 21.82 7.68 2.46
C SER A 322 21.54 8.45 1.17
N PHE A 323 20.73 7.89 0.27
CA PHE A 323 20.54 8.46 -1.07
C PHE A 323 19.09 8.82 -1.37
N VAL A 324 18.13 7.97 -1.05
CA VAL A 324 16.72 8.17 -1.46
C VAL A 324 16.00 9.22 -0.61
N TRP A 325 15.98 9.09 0.72
CA TRP A 325 15.28 10.03 1.61
C TRP A 325 15.82 11.45 1.53
N PRO A 326 17.14 11.70 1.49
CA PRO A 326 17.66 13.05 1.26
C PRO A 326 17.19 13.63 -0.09
N THR A 327 17.12 12.80 -1.12
CA THR A 327 16.66 13.22 -2.45
C THR A 327 15.16 13.50 -2.49
N VAL A 328 14.35 12.64 -1.88
CA VAL A 328 12.90 12.86 -1.71
C VAL A 328 12.66 14.15 -0.95
N ASN A 329 13.40 14.38 0.14
CA ASN A 329 13.30 15.59 0.95
C ASN A 329 13.63 16.84 0.13
N LYS A 330 14.77 16.84 -0.58
CA LYS A 330 15.18 17.94 -1.47
C LYS A 330 14.09 18.29 -2.50
N ILE A 331 13.59 17.29 -3.22
CA ILE A 331 12.57 17.51 -4.27
C ILE A 331 11.24 17.96 -3.67
N TYR A 332 10.89 17.43 -2.50
CA TYR A 332 9.72 17.88 -1.75
C TYR A 332 9.85 19.34 -1.34
N GLU A 333 10.95 19.73 -0.71
CA GLU A 333 11.23 21.11 -0.27
C GLU A 333 11.20 22.09 -1.43
N GLU A 334 11.83 21.76 -2.57
CA GLU A 334 11.78 22.59 -3.78
C GLU A 334 10.34 22.79 -4.30
N LYS A 335 9.51 21.75 -4.23
CA LYS A 335 8.10 21.81 -4.65
C LYS A 335 7.23 22.56 -3.65
N GLU A 336 7.47 22.38 -2.37
CA GLU A 336 6.78 23.05 -1.27
C GLU A 336 7.08 24.55 -1.30
N GLN A 337 8.35 24.94 -1.39
CA GLN A 337 8.77 26.35 -1.51
C GLN A 337 8.11 27.04 -2.70
N LYS A 338 8.09 26.40 -3.88
CA LYS A 338 7.40 26.94 -5.06
C LYS A 338 5.91 27.17 -4.82
N LEU A 339 5.26 26.25 -4.11
CA LEU A 339 3.83 26.36 -3.78
C LEU A 339 3.58 27.45 -2.73
N ILE A 340 4.45 27.57 -1.72
CA ILE A 340 4.38 28.59 -0.68
C ILE A 340 4.51 29.98 -1.32
N VAL A 341 5.53 30.23 -2.15
CA VAL A 341 5.74 31.52 -2.82
C VAL A 341 4.52 31.93 -3.64
N GLN A 342 3.98 31.03 -4.46
CA GLN A 342 2.75 31.27 -5.23
C GLN A 342 1.55 31.60 -4.33
N THR A 343 1.50 31.02 -3.14
CA THR A 343 0.40 31.21 -2.20
C THR A 343 0.54 32.49 -1.40
N ILE A 344 1.75 32.92 -1.06
CA ILE A 344 2.02 34.21 -0.40
C ILE A 344 1.44 35.34 -1.25
N GLU A 345 1.83 35.39 -2.53
CA GLU A 345 1.34 36.40 -3.50
C GLU A 345 -0.19 36.45 -3.52
N ARG A 346 -0.85 35.30 -3.65
CA ARG A 346 -2.32 35.22 -3.62
C ARG A 346 -2.92 35.65 -2.27
N SER A 347 -2.29 35.25 -1.16
CA SER A 347 -2.81 35.50 0.19
C SER A 347 -2.79 36.97 0.58
N THR A 348 -1.90 37.77 -0.02
CA THR A 348 -1.88 39.24 0.18
C THR A 348 -3.13 39.93 -0.38
N LEU A 349 -3.70 39.38 -1.48
CA LEU A 349 -4.92 39.90 -2.10
C LEU A 349 -6.17 39.32 -1.45
N ASN A 350 -6.15 38.01 -1.17
CA ASN A 350 -7.26 37.31 -0.53
C ASN A 350 -6.72 36.28 0.48
N PRO A 351 -6.81 36.56 1.79
CA PRO A 351 -6.40 35.63 2.84
C PRO A 351 -6.99 34.23 2.65
N ILE A 352 -6.17 33.19 2.84
CA ILE A 352 -6.54 31.81 2.47
C ILE A 352 -7.35 31.11 3.55
N HIS A 353 -8.10 30.09 3.14
CA HIS A 353 -8.88 29.22 4.02
C HIS A 353 -8.26 27.84 4.06
N ILE A 354 -7.94 27.28 5.23
CA ILE A 354 -7.22 26.00 5.33
C ILE A 354 -8.04 24.88 5.99
N SER A 355 -7.89 23.69 5.42
CA SER A 355 -8.20 22.32 5.85
C SER A 355 -7.21 21.69 6.83
N LEU A 356 -7.57 21.29 8.07
CA LEU A 356 -6.68 20.49 8.92
C LEU A 356 -7.39 19.25 9.48
N ASP A 357 -6.73 18.10 9.42
CA ASP A 357 -7.15 16.84 10.05
C ASP A 357 -5.92 15.96 10.33
N GLY A 358 -6.00 15.14 11.39
CA GLY A 358 -4.94 14.25 11.85
C GLY A 358 -5.14 12.79 11.43
N GLN A 359 -4.10 12.17 10.86
CA GLN A 359 -4.07 10.76 10.53
C GLN A 359 -3.02 10.01 11.34
N TYR A 360 -3.50 9.17 12.25
CA TYR A 360 -2.69 8.23 13.03
C TYR A 360 -2.21 7.03 12.21
N ASP A 361 -1.02 6.55 12.52
CA ASP A 361 -0.37 5.37 11.93
C ASP A 361 -1.11 4.05 12.24
N SER A 362 -1.63 3.90 13.46
CA SER A 362 -2.45 2.75 13.88
C SER A 362 -3.79 3.17 14.50
N PRO A 363 -4.81 2.30 14.50
CA PRO A 363 -6.06 2.55 15.23
C PRO A 363 -5.92 2.23 16.73
N GLY A 364 -6.52 3.06 17.60
CA GLY A 364 -6.58 2.81 19.05
C GLY A 364 -5.59 3.65 19.86
N TYR A 365 -5.34 3.25 21.11
CA TYR A 365 -4.44 3.97 22.04
C TYR A 365 -2.94 3.68 21.82
N SER A 366 -2.59 2.84 20.84
CA SER A 366 -1.25 2.37 20.51
C SER A 366 -0.60 3.08 19.30
N ALA A 367 -1.10 4.28 18.94
CA ALA A 367 -0.57 5.05 17.82
C ALA A 367 0.71 5.79 18.24
N GLU A 368 1.80 5.61 17.48
CA GLU A 368 3.10 6.21 17.78
C GLU A 368 3.40 7.44 16.93
N LEU A 369 2.78 7.55 15.75
CA LEU A 369 2.93 8.68 14.82
C LEU A 369 1.57 9.23 14.38
N CYS A 370 1.46 10.56 14.33
CA CYS A 370 0.29 11.29 13.80
C CYS A 370 0.75 12.28 12.73
N CYS A 371 0.13 12.21 11.55
CA CYS A 371 0.35 13.17 10.47
C CYS A 371 -0.81 14.16 10.45
N VAL A 372 -0.55 15.44 10.66
CA VAL A 372 -1.52 16.52 10.41
C VAL A 372 -1.17 17.19 9.09
N ALA A 373 -2.14 17.37 8.20
CA ALA A 373 -1.91 18.01 6.90
C ALA A 373 -2.77 19.25 6.72
N ALA A 374 -2.13 20.37 6.37
CA ALA A 374 -2.75 21.65 6.04
C ALA A 374 -3.01 21.73 4.54
N ILE A 375 -4.28 21.83 4.14
CA ILE A 375 -4.70 21.93 2.74
C ILE A 375 -5.36 23.26 2.49
N ASP A 376 -4.98 23.97 1.43
CA ASP A 376 -5.70 25.16 0.99
C ASP A 376 -7.06 24.76 0.37
N ASN A 377 -8.14 25.34 0.88
CA ASN A 377 -9.50 25.06 0.41
C ASN A 377 -9.80 25.57 -0.98
N GLU A 378 -9.02 26.47 -1.55
CA GLU A 378 -9.23 26.93 -2.92
C GLU A 378 -8.49 26.04 -3.92
N SER A 379 -7.15 25.94 -3.80
CA SER A 379 -6.33 25.11 -4.70
C SER A 379 -6.50 23.61 -4.49
N LYS A 380 -7.03 23.20 -3.32
CA LYS A 380 -7.12 21.81 -2.86
C LYS A 380 -5.77 21.10 -2.81
N GLN A 381 -4.68 21.84 -2.62
CA GLN A 381 -3.32 21.31 -2.49
C GLN A 381 -2.87 21.29 -1.03
N VAL A 382 -2.08 20.29 -0.65
CA VAL A 382 -1.40 20.23 0.65
C VAL A 382 -0.29 21.27 0.64
N MET A 383 -0.41 22.24 1.55
CA MET A 383 0.53 23.34 1.74
C MET A 383 1.67 22.94 2.65
N ARG A 384 1.35 22.20 3.72
CA ARG A 384 2.29 21.74 4.74
C ARG A 384 1.74 20.50 5.42
N PHE A 385 2.61 19.65 5.95
CA PHE A 385 2.20 18.61 6.89
C PHE A 385 3.20 18.53 8.05
N GLU A 386 2.75 18.02 9.19
CA GLU A 386 3.55 17.81 10.38
C GLU A 386 3.38 16.39 10.88
N ALA A 387 4.50 15.69 11.08
CA ALA A 387 4.54 14.33 11.63
C ALA A 387 5.01 14.39 13.09
N VAL A 388 4.07 14.23 14.01
CA VAL A 388 4.31 14.26 15.45
C VAL A 388 4.49 12.84 15.96
N GLN A 389 5.51 12.62 16.78
CA GLN A 389 5.74 11.36 17.50
C GLN A 389 5.21 11.46 18.94
N LYS A 390 4.69 10.35 19.47
CA LYS A 390 4.00 10.30 20.75
C LYS A 390 4.86 10.72 21.95
N ASN A 391 6.16 10.47 21.91
CA ASN A 391 7.11 10.92 22.93
C ASN A 391 7.21 12.45 23.02
N GLU A 392 6.99 13.17 21.91
CA GLU A 392 6.95 14.63 21.87
C GLU A 392 5.73 15.21 22.62
N THR A 393 4.70 14.39 22.88
CA THR A 393 3.48 14.81 23.57
C THR A 393 3.31 14.17 24.94
N GLY A 394 4.42 13.80 25.58
CA GLY A 394 4.43 13.18 26.91
C GLY A 394 3.86 11.77 26.91
N ASN A 395 4.06 11.02 25.82
CA ASN A 395 3.55 9.66 25.61
C ASN A 395 2.02 9.56 25.55
N VAL A 396 1.31 10.66 25.28
CA VAL A 396 -0.15 10.69 25.16
C VAL A 396 -0.55 10.92 23.70
N SER A 397 -1.11 9.88 23.06
CA SER A 397 -1.45 9.90 21.64
C SER A 397 -2.53 10.91 21.27
N THR A 398 -3.50 11.15 22.16
CA THR A 398 -4.60 12.10 21.93
C THR A 398 -4.15 13.57 21.83
N ARG A 399 -2.92 13.89 22.25
CA ARG A 399 -2.35 15.24 22.18
C ARG A 399 -1.59 15.52 20.88
N MET A 400 -1.23 14.47 20.13
CA MET A 400 -0.38 14.59 18.93
C MET A 400 -1.05 15.38 17.81
N GLU A 401 -2.36 15.22 17.63
CA GLU A 401 -3.12 15.95 16.61
C GLU A 401 -3.20 17.45 16.92
N LEU A 402 -3.42 17.82 18.19
CA LEU A 402 -3.37 19.22 18.62
C LEU A 402 -1.99 19.83 18.32
N GLU A 403 -0.93 19.12 18.70
CA GLU A 403 0.45 19.56 18.48
C GLU A 403 0.76 19.72 16.98
N GLY A 404 0.33 18.78 16.15
CA GLY A 404 0.50 18.89 14.70
C GLY A 404 -0.28 20.05 14.09
N VAL A 405 -1.47 20.35 14.60
CA VAL A 405 -2.26 21.53 14.19
C VAL A 405 -1.55 22.83 14.56
N LYS A 406 -1.02 22.94 15.79
CA LYS A 406 -0.24 24.11 16.23
C LYS A 406 0.94 24.37 15.29
N ARG A 407 1.75 23.34 15.02
CA ARG A 407 2.93 23.43 14.14
C ARG A 407 2.57 23.76 12.69
N CYS A 408 1.48 23.21 12.17
CA CYS A 408 1.01 23.53 10.81
C CYS A 408 0.62 25.00 10.68
N ILE A 409 -0.16 25.53 11.62
CA ILE A 409 -0.61 26.94 11.59
C ILE A 409 0.60 27.86 11.73
N GLN A 410 1.43 27.62 12.75
CA GLN A 410 2.64 28.40 12.99
C GLN A 410 3.57 28.41 11.78
N GLY A 411 3.87 27.24 11.20
CA GLY A 411 4.78 27.15 10.05
C GLY A 411 4.26 27.85 8.79
N LEU A 412 2.93 27.91 8.59
CA LEU A 412 2.34 28.67 7.48
C LEU A 412 2.41 30.18 7.72
N GLU A 413 2.15 30.64 8.93
CA GLU A 413 2.27 32.06 9.31
C GLU A 413 3.73 32.54 9.23
N GLU A 414 4.69 31.74 9.71
CA GLU A 414 6.13 32.02 9.61
C GLU A 414 6.61 32.07 8.16
N SER A 415 5.96 31.32 7.27
CA SER A 415 6.22 31.39 5.82
C SER A 415 5.67 32.67 5.18
N GLY A 416 4.95 33.53 5.91
CA GLY A 416 4.36 34.77 5.41
C GLY A 416 3.00 34.60 4.73
N ILE A 417 2.34 33.45 4.88
CA ILE A 417 1.00 33.20 4.32
C ILE A 417 -0.06 33.79 5.26
N ILE A 418 -0.95 34.61 4.71
CA ILE A 418 -2.06 35.20 5.48
C ILE A 418 -3.25 34.23 5.49
N ILE A 419 -3.56 33.69 6.68
CA ILE A 419 -4.68 32.76 6.90
C ILE A 419 -5.90 33.53 7.41
N LYS A 420 -7.06 33.28 6.81
CA LYS A 420 -8.34 33.82 7.26
C LYS A 420 -9.09 32.90 8.19
N SER A 421 -9.26 31.64 7.76
CA SER A 421 -10.04 30.65 8.48
C SER A 421 -9.40 29.28 8.46
N VAL A 422 -9.64 28.54 9.54
CA VAL A 422 -9.18 27.17 9.73
C VAL A 422 -10.40 26.29 9.93
N THR A 423 -10.56 25.28 9.08
CA THR A 423 -11.61 24.27 9.22
C THR A 423 -11.04 23.02 9.83
N THR A 424 -11.62 22.56 10.92
CA THR A 424 -11.24 21.30 11.58
C THR A 424 -12.47 20.48 11.90
N ASP A 425 -12.21 19.26 12.35
CA ASP A 425 -13.20 18.47 13.06
C ASP A 425 -13.58 19.15 14.39
N ARG A 426 -14.66 18.67 15.01
CA ARG A 426 -15.17 19.16 16.30
C ARG A 426 -14.35 18.66 17.50
N HIS A 427 -13.03 18.61 17.37
CA HIS A 427 -12.12 18.16 18.43
C HIS A 427 -12.06 19.19 19.56
N SER A 428 -12.33 18.76 20.80
CA SER A 428 -12.48 19.67 21.95
C SER A 428 -11.19 20.45 22.27
N GLN A 429 -10.03 19.80 22.17
CA GLN A 429 -8.74 20.44 22.45
C GLN A 429 -8.36 21.47 21.40
N ILE A 430 -8.64 21.18 20.12
CA ILE A 430 -8.38 22.13 19.02
C ILE A 430 -9.31 23.33 19.16
N ARG A 431 -10.59 23.09 19.48
CA ARG A 431 -11.55 24.16 19.76
C ARG A 431 -11.10 25.09 20.89
N ALA A 432 -10.53 24.53 21.97
CA ALA A 432 -10.01 25.32 23.08
C ALA A 432 -8.81 26.16 22.63
N TYR A 433 -7.84 25.55 21.95
CA TYR A 433 -6.67 26.23 21.39
C TYR A 433 -7.03 27.38 20.45
N MET A 434 -7.92 27.14 19.48
CA MET A 434 -8.37 28.19 18.55
C MET A 434 -9.05 29.34 19.27
N ALA A 435 -9.77 29.08 20.37
CA ALA A 435 -10.43 30.13 21.14
C ALA A 435 -9.47 30.93 22.03
N SER A 436 -8.42 30.30 22.57
CA SER A 436 -7.50 30.94 23.53
C SER A 436 -6.25 31.55 22.89
N GLU A 437 -5.63 30.84 21.94
CA GLU A 437 -4.32 31.19 21.38
C GLU A 437 -4.41 31.76 19.95
N LYS A 438 -5.52 31.51 19.21
CA LYS A 438 -5.74 31.97 17.83
C LYS A 438 -7.10 32.64 17.58
N PRO A 439 -7.56 33.58 18.44
CA PRO A 439 -8.88 34.21 18.32
C PRO A 439 -9.07 35.05 17.05
N GLU A 440 -7.99 35.49 16.42
CA GLU A 440 -7.96 36.23 15.15
C GLU A 440 -8.36 35.38 13.95
N LEU A 441 -8.19 34.06 14.04
CA LEU A 441 -8.52 33.12 12.96
C LEU A 441 -9.97 32.66 13.08
N GLU A 442 -10.68 32.69 11.95
CA GLU A 442 -12.02 32.15 11.87
C GLU A 442 -11.98 30.61 12.01
N HIS A 443 -12.45 30.07 13.14
CA HIS A 443 -12.55 28.62 13.31
C HIS A 443 -13.87 28.08 12.71
N ASP A 444 -13.76 27.33 11.62
CA ASP A 444 -14.86 26.66 10.92
C ASP A 444 -14.96 25.18 11.35
N PHE A 445 -16.19 24.64 11.38
CA PHE A 445 -16.43 23.21 11.60
C PHE A 445 -16.85 22.51 10.32
N ASP A 446 -16.36 21.28 10.14
CA ASP A 446 -16.82 20.43 9.06
C ASP A 446 -18.29 19.99 9.28
N ALA A 447 -19.15 20.40 8.34
CA ALA A 447 -20.57 20.09 8.35
C ALA A 447 -20.83 18.58 8.32
N TRP A 448 -20.00 17.79 7.62
CA TRP A 448 -20.22 16.35 7.54
C TRP A 448 -20.07 15.67 8.91
N HIS A 449 -19.03 16.00 9.67
CA HIS A 449 -18.83 15.50 11.03
C HIS A 449 -19.96 15.89 11.99
N MET A 450 -20.55 17.08 11.80
CA MET A 450 -21.75 17.49 12.54
C MET A 450 -22.96 16.59 12.21
N LEU A 451 -23.27 16.48 10.93
CA LEU A 451 -24.44 15.75 10.42
C LEU A 451 -24.36 14.24 10.63
N LYS A 452 -23.15 13.67 10.60
CA LYS A 452 -22.89 12.25 10.90
C LYS A 452 -23.36 11.86 12.30
N SER A 453 -23.17 12.72 13.30
CA SER A 453 -23.62 12.48 14.67
C SER A 453 -25.15 12.47 14.77
N ILE A 454 -25.81 13.47 14.15
CA ILE A 454 -27.27 13.57 14.11
C ILE A 454 -27.87 12.35 13.42
N ARG A 455 -27.33 11.94 12.26
CA ARG A 455 -27.77 10.75 11.54
C ARG A 455 -27.68 9.49 12.39
N ARG A 456 -26.58 9.31 13.15
CA ARG A 456 -26.41 8.16 14.05
C ARG A 456 -27.50 8.15 15.13
N ASN A 457 -27.82 9.30 15.70
CA ASN A 457 -28.88 9.43 16.70
C ASN A 457 -30.26 9.12 16.10
N ILE A 458 -30.57 9.63 14.91
CA ILE A 458 -31.82 9.30 14.19
C ILE A 458 -31.94 7.79 13.96
N VAL A 459 -30.88 7.14 13.47
CA VAL A 459 -30.87 5.69 13.22
C VAL A 459 -31.08 4.90 14.51
N ASN A 460 -30.49 5.33 15.63
CA ASN A 460 -30.67 4.69 16.93
C ASN A 460 -32.09 4.89 17.48
N GLU A 461 -32.63 6.10 17.39
CA GLU A 461 -34.01 6.41 17.82
C GLU A 461 -35.05 5.69 16.97
N ALA A 462 -34.82 5.53 15.66
CA ALA A 462 -35.69 4.81 14.72
C ALA A 462 -35.85 3.30 15.04
N LYS A 463 -35.00 2.73 15.90
CA LYS A 463 -35.15 1.35 16.41
C LYS A 463 -36.29 1.22 17.42
N LYS A 464 -36.66 2.31 18.10
CA LYS A 464 -37.73 2.31 19.12
C LYS A 464 -39.10 2.24 18.46
N LYS A 465 -40.02 1.45 19.05
CA LYS A 465 -41.38 1.24 18.51
C LYS A 465 -42.18 2.55 18.37
N CYS A 466 -41.97 3.51 19.27
CA CYS A 466 -42.62 4.83 19.26
C CYS A 466 -42.10 5.81 18.20
N ASN A 467 -40.94 5.53 17.58
CA ASN A 467 -40.27 6.43 16.64
C ASN A 467 -40.09 5.79 15.24
N LYS A 468 -40.96 4.83 14.87
CA LYS A 468 -40.84 4.09 13.59
C LYS A 468 -40.89 4.99 12.36
N GLU A 469 -41.59 6.12 12.43
CA GLU A 469 -41.71 7.11 11.36
C GLU A 469 -40.35 7.71 10.95
N LEU A 470 -39.35 7.71 11.87
CA LEU A 470 -37.99 8.19 11.59
C LEU A 470 -37.27 7.37 10.51
N LYS A 471 -37.70 6.13 10.23
CA LYS A 471 -37.14 5.33 9.14
C LYS A 471 -37.38 5.97 7.77
N GLU A 472 -38.52 6.62 7.59
CA GLU A 472 -38.90 7.30 6.36
C GLU A 472 -38.58 8.81 6.41
N ALA A 473 -38.91 9.47 7.53
CA ALA A 473 -38.71 10.91 7.70
C ALA A 473 -37.23 11.29 7.91
N GLY A 474 -36.44 10.44 8.56
CA GLY A 474 -35.05 10.71 8.93
C GLY A 474 -34.14 11.01 7.72
N PRO A 475 -34.11 10.19 6.66
CA PRO A 475 -33.33 10.48 5.46
C PRO A 475 -33.72 11.80 4.78
N ARG A 476 -35.03 12.12 4.74
CA ARG A 476 -35.55 13.38 4.17
C ARG A 476 -35.07 14.58 4.99
N PHE A 477 -35.17 14.49 6.31
CA PHE A 477 -34.66 15.50 7.23
C PHE A 477 -33.17 15.74 7.03
N MET A 478 -32.38 14.67 6.94
CA MET A 478 -30.93 14.75 6.77
C MET A 478 -30.52 15.41 5.45
N ASN A 479 -31.26 15.16 4.36
CA ASN A 479 -30.99 15.83 3.08
C ASN A 479 -31.27 17.33 3.19
N HIS A 480 -32.39 17.72 3.80
CA HIS A 480 -32.71 19.13 4.04
C HIS A 480 -31.65 19.81 4.93
N LEU A 481 -31.24 19.12 5.99
CA LEU A 481 -30.22 19.59 6.91
C LEU A 481 -28.86 19.75 6.21
N TRP A 482 -28.47 18.83 5.33
CA TRP A 482 -27.27 18.97 4.50
C TRP A 482 -27.32 20.21 3.58
N HIS A 483 -28.47 20.48 2.96
CA HIS A 483 -28.63 21.70 2.16
C HIS A 483 -28.50 22.97 3.01
N SER A 484 -29.00 22.95 4.25
CA SER A 484 -28.87 24.10 5.16
C SER A 484 -27.40 24.45 5.48
N THR A 485 -26.49 23.47 5.45
CA THR A 485 -25.07 23.68 5.76
C THR A 485 -24.26 24.22 4.57
N ALA A 486 -24.85 24.33 3.38
CA ALA A 486 -24.17 24.84 2.18
C ALA A 486 -24.08 26.38 2.12
N LEU A 487 -24.68 27.07 3.10
CA LEU A 487 -24.67 28.54 3.15
C LEU A 487 -23.30 29.08 3.59
N PRO A 488 -22.91 30.30 3.14
CA PRO A 488 -21.69 30.96 3.58
C PRO A 488 -21.70 31.28 5.08
N ARG A 489 -20.51 31.42 5.67
CA ARG A 489 -20.31 31.88 7.06
C ARG A 489 -20.95 33.27 7.26
N GLY A 490 -21.40 33.55 8.49
CA GLY A 490 -21.94 34.87 8.88
C GLY A 490 -23.46 34.99 8.87
N TYR A 491 -24.19 33.94 8.49
CA TYR A 491 -25.66 33.89 8.55
C TYR A 491 -26.18 32.77 9.46
N PRO A 492 -25.76 32.70 10.74
CA PRO A 492 -26.13 31.61 11.66
C PRO A 492 -27.65 31.51 11.83
N GLN A 493 -28.34 32.64 11.87
CA GLN A 493 -29.80 32.69 11.95
C GLN A 493 -30.46 32.12 10.68
N LEU A 494 -29.89 32.35 9.50
CA LEU A 494 -30.42 31.82 8.24
C LEU A 494 -30.19 30.31 8.15
N ILE A 495 -29.02 29.81 8.55
CA ILE A 495 -28.72 28.38 8.60
C ILE A 495 -29.65 27.69 9.60
N LYS A 496 -29.84 28.28 10.78
CA LYS A 496 -30.76 27.80 11.81
C LYS A 496 -32.20 27.74 11.30
N GLU A 497 -32.71 28.83 10.73
CA GLU A 497 -34.06 28.87 10.17
C GLU A 497 -34.22 27.88 9.00
N THR A 498 -33.21 27.78 8.12
CA THR A 498 -33.24 26.79 7.04
C THR A 498 -33.26 25.36 7.59
N ALA A 499 -32.47 25.05 8.63
CA ALA A 499 -32.51 23.75 9.29
C ALA A 499 -33.88 23.46 9.94
N LEU A 500 -34.45 24.42 10.67
CA LEU A 500 -35.75 24.31 11.33
C LEU A 500 -36.91 24.20 10.32
N SER A 501 -36.80 24.86 9.16
CA SER A 501 -37.80 24.76 8.09
C SER A 501 -37.95 23.33 7.57
N GLY A 502 -36.92 22.49 7.72
CA GLY A 502 -37.00 21.06 7.40
C GLY A 502 -38.03 20.31 8.24
N LEU A 503 -38.27 20.72 9.49
CA LEU A 503 -39.31 20.14 10.33
C LEU A 503 -40.71 20.54 9.84
N LEU A 504 -40.90 21.81 9.48
CA LEU A 504 -42.15 22.30 8.90
C LEU A 504 -42.44 21.62 7.57
N HIS A 505 -41.41 21.48 6.72
CA HIS A 505 -41.49 20.76 5.45
C HIS A 505 -41.88 19.28 5.64
N LEU A 506 -41.34 18.61 6.66
CA LEU A 506 -41.75 17.23 6.99
C LEU A 506 -43.18 17.15 7.49
N ALA A 507 -43.67 18.17 8.20
CA ALA A 507 -45.05 18.28 8.66
C ALA A 507 -46.04 18.74 7.56
N GLY A 508 -45.57 18.95 6.32
CA GLY A 508 -46.40 19.39 5.19
C GLY A 508 -46.73 20.89 5.22
N VAL A 509 -46.00 21.68 6.01
CA VAL A 509 -46.16 23.14 6.10
C VAL A 509 -45.07 23.81 5.25
N HIS A 510 -45.49 24.47 4.17
CA HIS A 510 -44.58 25.06 3.18
C HIS A 510 -44.49 26.60 3.23
N SER A 511 -45.34 27.26 4.02
CA SER A 511 -45.35 28.71 4.21
C SER A 511 -45.82 29.08 5.63
N TRP A 512 -45.19 30.08 6.26
CA TRP A 512 -45.48 30.49 7.63
C TRP A 512 -45.21 31.99 7.84
N SER A 513 -45.85 32.59 8.85
CA SER A 513 -45.67 34.01 9.19
C SER A 513 -44.37 34.27 9.96
N GLN A 514 -43.90 35.53 9.95
CA GLN A 514 -42.82 35.96 10.85
C GLN A 514 -43.19 35.67 12.30
N GLY A 515 -42.23 35.22 13.11
CA GLY A 515 -42.45 34.90 14.52
C GLY A 515 -42.84 33.46 14.80
N VAL A 516 -43.08 32.62 13.78
CA VAL A 516 -43.43 31.20 13.97
C VAL A 516 -42.24 30.44 14.58
N VAL A 517 -42.55 29.47 15.45
CA VAL A 517 -41.59 28.57 16.09
C VAL A 517 -42.10 27.14 15.91
N PRO A 518 -41.29 26.17 15.44
CA PRO A 518 -41.68 24.77 15.44
C PRO A 518 -41.85 24.27 16.89
N GLN A 519 -43.04 23.78 17.24
CA GLN A 519 -43.34 23.25 18.57
C GLN A 519 -44.06 21.90 18.48
N VAL A 520 -43.87 21.06 19.51
CA VAL A 520 -44.65 19.83 19.68
C VAL A 520 -46.06 20.21 20.12
N ILE A 521 -47.07 19.70 19.42
CA ILE A 521 -48.46 19.93 19.79
C ILE A 521 -48.86 18.83 20.79
N HIS A 522 -49.18 19.22 22.02
CA HIS A 522 -49.73 18.30 23.02
C HIS A 522 -51.26 18.40 22.97
N ASP A 523 -51.93 17.33 22.51
CA ASP A 523 -53.39 17.22 22.56
C ASP A 523 -53.83 17.05 24.02
N ASN A 524 -54.09 18.16 24.71
CA ASN A 524 -55.04 18.16 25.82
C ASN A 524 -56.42 18.50 25.24
N THR A 525 -57.10 17.50 24.69
CA THR A 525 -58.55 17.26 24.85
C THR A 525 -59.02 16.16 23.89
N SER A 526 -59.82 15.26 24.44
CA SER A 526 -60.64 14.28 23.72
C SER A 526 -61.51 14.95 22.65
N ASN A 527 -61.23 14.71 21.37
CA ASN A 527 -62.24 14.39 20.35
C ASN A 527 -61.57 14.01 19.02
N LEU A 528 -61.72 12.74 18.66
CA LEU A 528 -61.41 12.19 17.34
C LEU A 528 -62.39 12.77 16.31
N ALA A 529 -61.92 13.67 15.43
CA ALA A 529 -62.33 13.72 14.01
C ALA A 529 -61.61 14.83 13.23
N THR A 530 -60.93 14.40 12.17
CA THR A 530 -60.51 15.19 10.99
C THR A 530 -59.41 16.24 11.18
N ALA A 531 -58.24 15.93 10.61
CA ALA A 531 -57.26 16.90 10.17
C ALA A 531 -57.93 17.91 9.21
N ARG A 532 -58.26 19.10 9.73
CA ARG A 532 -58.58 20.27 8.92
C ARG A 532 -57.39 21.21 8.92
N VAL A 533 -56.66 21.14 7.80
CA VAL A 533 -56.04 22.24 7.06
C VAL A 533 -56.13 23.58 7.79
N TRP A 534 -54.96 24.08 8.20
CA TRP A 534 -54.70 25.50 8.45
C TRP A 534 -55.31 26.33 7.32
N SER A 535 -56.50 26.89 7.55
CA SER A 535 -57.11 27.86 6.65
C SER A 535 -57.54 29.06 7.47
N ASN A 536 -56.73 30.11 7.30
CA ASN A 536 -57.02 31.53 7.34
C ASN A 536 -58.03 32.12 8.36
N LYS A 537 -57.54 33.20 8.97
CA LYS A 537 -58.28 34.32 9.55
C LYS A 537 -59.12 33.99 10.79
N ARG A 538 -58.46 34.03 11.96
CA ARG A 538 -58.88 34.87 13.11
C ARG A 538 -57.79 34.86 14.17
N SER A 539 -57.61 36.03 14.77
CA SER A 539 -56.63 36.37 15.81
C SER A 539 -56.45 35.26 16.86
N MET A 540 -55.25 34.68 16.93
CA MET A 540 -54.82 33.96 18.13
C MET A 540 -54.07 34.92 19.04
N ARG A 541 -54.52 35.02 20.29
CA ARG A 541 -53.78 35.67 21.37
C ARG A 541 -52.47 34.92 21.62
N PRO A 542 -51.36 35.61 21.92
CA PRO A 542 -50.10 34.96 22.23
C PRO A 542 -50.26 34.14 23.52
N LEU A 543 -49.99 32.83 23.43
CA LEU A 543 -49.76 32.00 24.61
C LEU A 543 -48.43 32.44 25.21
N ASN A 544 -48.54 33.13 26.34
CA ASN A 544 -47.42 33.65 27.10
C ASN A 544 -46.76 32.48 27.86
N ILE A 545 -45.72 31.89 27.27
CA ILE A 545 -44.80 31.02 28.00
C ILE A 545 -43.60 31.89 28.37
N SER A 546 -43.58 32.33 29.62
CA SER A 546 -42.44 32.99 30.24
C SER A 546 -41.30 31.98 30.39
N GLY A 547 -40.46 31.94 29.37
CA GLY A 547 -39.20 31.20 29.30
C GLY A 547 -38.42 31.74 28.11
N THR A 548 -37.52 32.68 28.39
CA THR A 548 -36.72 33.48 27.45
C THR A 548 -36.02 32.65 26.37
N PHE A 549 -36.37 32.84 25.08
CA PHE A 549 -35.44 32.91 23.93
C PHE A 549 -36.13 33.60 22.75
N GLU A 550 -35.81 34.87 22.49
CA GLU A 550 -36.25 35.60 21.27
C GLU A 550 -35.69 35.01 19.96
N THR A 551 -34.73 34.08 20.06
CA THR A 551 -33.88 33.60 18.95
C THR A 551 -34.45 32.41 18.16
N GLU A 552 -35.64 31.89 18.49
CA GLU A 552 -36.24 30.71 17.81
C GLU A 552 -37.31 31.07 16.76
N ARG A 553 -37.58 32.36 16.59
CA ARG A 553 -38.60 32.86 15.67
C ARG A 553 -38.08 32.92 14.23
N PHE A 554 -38.87 32.42 13.28
CA PHE A 554 -38.60 32.64 11.87
C PHE A 554 -38.70 34.12 11.52
N THR A 555 -37.61 34.69 11.01
CA THR A 555 -37.53 36.10 10.59
C THR A 555 -37.17 36.25 9.11
N LYS A 556 -36.36 35.34 8.57
CA LYS A 556 -35.79 35.39 7.21
C LYS A 556 -36.35 34.30 6.29
N VAL A 557 -36.53 33.08 6.77
CA VAL A 557 -37.08 31.95 5.99
C VAL A 557 -38.57 31.84 6.31
N LEU A 558 -39.44 32.22 5.37
CA LEU A 558 -40.90 32.23 5.55
C LEU A 558 -41.65 31.22 4.67
N SER A 559 -40.94 30.58 3.74
CA SER A 559 -41.49 29.53 2.87
C SER A 559 -40.38 28.60 2.38
N CYS A 560 -40.76 27.42 1.89
CA CYS A 560 -39.83 26.49 1.27
C CYS A 560 -39.37 27.00 -0.10
N ASN A 561 -38.07 26.88 -0.40
CA ASN A 561 -37.48 27.32 -1.67
C ASN A 561 -37.50 26.18 -2.72
N HIS A 562 -38.69 25.81 -3.19
CA HIS A 562 -38.90 24.87 -4.29
C HIS A 562 -40.25 25.11 -4.97
N GLU A 563 -40.38 24.75 -6.25
CA GLU A 563 -41.66 24.75 -6.97
C GLU A 563 -42.64 23.72 -6.38
N VAL A 564 -43.94 23.88 -6.64
CA VAL A 564 -44.97 22.92 -6.17
C VAL A 564 -44.66 21.55 -6.78
N LEU A 565 -44.31 20.58 -5.94
CA LEU A 565 -44.00 19.22 -6.38
C LEU A 565 -45.24 18.60 -7.05
N ASN A 566 -45.09 18.08 -8.27
CA ASN A 566 -46.19 17.48 -9.04
C ASN A 566 -46.86 16.34 -8.27
N SER A 567 -48.18 16.19 -8.45
CA SER A 567 -49.06 15.28 -7.68
C SER A 567 -48.67 13.79 -7.70
N ILE A 568 -47.85 13.37 -8.66
CA ILE A 568 -47.33 11.99 -8.78
C ILE A 568 -46.15 11.74 -7.81
N GLU A 569 -45.42 12.78 -7.40
CA GLU A 569 -44.30 12.69 -6.44
C GLU A 569 -44.73 12.89 -4.98
N ASN A 570 -45.93 13.40 -4.75
CA ASN A 570 -46.45 13.77 -3.42
C ASN A 570 -47.31 12.65 -2.79
N THR A 571 -46.83 11.40 -2.85
CA THR A 571 -47.48 10.23 -2.23
C THR A 571 -47.09 10.01 -0.76
N ARG A 572 -46.31 10.94 -0.18
CA ARG A 572 -45.63 10.73 1.11
C ARG A 572 -46.39 11.37 2.27
N VAL A 573 -46.61 10.60 3.32
CA VAL A 573 -47.35 11.03 4.52
C VAL A 573 -46.53 12.08 5.29
N PRO A 574 -47.10 13.25 5.63
CA PRO A 574 -46.47 14.22 6.51
C PRO A 574 -46.21 13.66 7.90
N LEU A 575 -45.10 14.06 8.52
CA LEU A 575 -44.77 13.69 9.89
C LEU A 575 -45.69 14.45 10.86
N ASN A 576 -46.42 13.73 11.70
CA ASN A 576 -47.34 14.35 12.67
C ASN A 576 -46.55 15.18 13.72
N PRO A 577 -46.81 16.50 13.86
CA PRO A 577 -46.15 17.36 14.85
C PRO A 577 -46.36 16.94 16.32
N ALA A 578 -47.39 16.16 16.61
CA ALA A 578 -47.66 15.59 17.95
C ALA A 578 -46.90 14.27 18.21
N SER A 579 -46.18 13.73 17.22
CA SER A 579 -45.52 12.43 17.37
C SER A 579 -44.20 12.52 18.14
N SER A 580 -43.87 11.42 18.83
CA SER A 580 -42.57 11.25 19.50
C SER A 580 -41.40 11.41 18.51
N SER A 581 -41.58 11.00 17.25
CA SER A 581 -40.58 11.16 16.18
C SER A 581 -40.29 12.63 15.88
N PHE A 582 -41.32 13.49 15.82
CA PHE A 582 -41.16 14.93 15.60
C PHE A 582 -40.44 15.60 16.77
N ALA A 583 -40.84 15.26 18.01
CA ALA A 583 -40.21 15.78 19.22
C ALA A 583 -38.71 15.44 19.30
N VAL A 584 -38.33 14.22 18.88
CA VAL A 584 -36.94 13.78 18.81
C VAL A 584 -36.13 14.62 17.81
N LEU A 585 -36.65 14.87 16.61
CA LEU A 585 -35.96 15.70 15.61
C LEU A 585 -35.84 17.15 16.07
N LEU A 586 -36.91 17.73 16.62
CA LEU A 586 -36.91 19.09 17.17
C LEU A 586 -35.86 19.24 18.27
N LYS A 587 -35.80 18.29 19.22
CA LYS A 587 -34.81 18.30 20.30
C LYS A 587 -33.37 18.28 19.78
N MET A 588 -33.09 17.57 18.67
CA MET A 588 -31.75 17.53 18.10
C MET A 588 -31.32 18.90 17.54
N VAL A 589 -32.21 19.56 16.78
CA VAL A 589 -31.90 20.84 16.12
C VAL A 589 -32.15 22.09 16.97
N SER A 590 -32.80 21.94 18.12
CA SER A 590 -32.94 23.01 19.12
C SER A 590 -31.95 22.91 20.28
N SER A 591 -31.02 21.94 20.24
CA SER A 591 -30.02 21.81 21.31
C SER A 591 -29.01 22.97 21.30
N ASN A 592 -28.66 23.48 22.49
CA ASN A 592 -27.68 24.59 22.63
C ASN A 592 -26.35 24.29 21.93
N GLN A 593 -25.89 23.03 22.00
CA GLN A 593 -24.66 22.60 21.32
C GLN A 593 -24.80 22.66 19.80
N PHE A 594 -25.93 22.22 19.23
CA PHE A 594 -26.17 22.29 17.79
C PHE A 594 -26.25 23.74 17.30
N LEU A 595 -26.93 24.61 18.06
CA LEU A 595 -27.02 26.03 17.74
C LEU A 595 -25.65 26.72 17.78
N ALA A 596 -24.82 26.37 18.76
CA ALA A 596 -23.44 26.85 18.82
C ALA A 596 -22.59 26.34 17.65
N ASP A 597 -22.71 25.06 17.29
CA ASP A 597 -21.97 24.45 16.18
C ASP A 597 -22.38 25.02 14.81
N ILE A 598 -23.68 25.27 14.59
CA ILE A 598 -24.20 25.87 13.35
C ILE A 598 -23.55 27.21 13.05
N SER A 599 -23.26 28.01 14.08
CA SER A 599 -22.66 29.33 13.90
C SER A 599 -21.23 29.30 13.34
N ARG A 600 -20.60 28.13 13.36
CA ARG A 600 -19.25 27.87 12.87
C ARG A 600 -19.22 27.12 11.54
N LEU A 601 -20.37 26.90 10.91
CA LEU A 601 -20.42 26.23 9.61
C LEU A 601 -20.13 27.22 8.49
N ASN A 602 -19.41 26.74 7.49
CA ASN A 602 -19.13 27.46 6.26
C ASN A 602 -19.24 26.50 5.08
N GLY A 603 -20.27 26.65 4.25
CA GLY A 603 -20.52 25.74 3.12
C GLY A 603 -19.43 25.72 2.04
N SER A 604 -18.54 26.71 2.04
CA SER A 604 -17.40 26.77 1.10
C SER A 604 -16.19 25.97 1.58
N ASN A 605 -16.12 25.65 2.87
CA ASN A 605 -14.97 25.02 3.52
C ASN A 605 -15.31 23.61 4.00
N SER A 606 -14.36 22.67 3.84
CA SER A 606 -14.56 21.28 4.25
C SER A 606 -13.24 20.51 4.32
N THR A 607 -13.15 19.56 5.25
CA THR A 607 -12.01 18.63 5.40
C THR A 607 -11.98 17.51 4.35
N CYS A 608 -12.92 17.46 3.40
CA CYS A 608 -13.00 16.38 2.39
C CYS A 608 -11.73 16.20 1.53
N SER A 609 -10.97 17.27 1.32
CA SER A 609 -9.70 17.20 0.59
C SER A 609 -8.60 16.58 1.44
N VAL A 610 -8.65 16.75 2.76
CA VAL A 610 -7.71 16.13 3.70
C VAL A 610 -7.98 14.63 3.77
N GLU A 611 -9.25 14.21 3.84
CA GLU A 611 -9.62 12.79 3.73
C GLU A 611 -9.16 12.16 2.40
N SER A 612 -9.26 12.92 1.31
CA SER A 612 -8.79 12.48 -0.02
C SER A 612 -7.27 12.31 -0.04
N PHE A 613 -6.52 13.22 0.59
CA PHE A 613 -5.08 13.10 0.78
C PHE A 613 -4.73 11.88 1.64
N HIS A 614 -5.38 11.71 2.78
CA HIS A 614 -5.22 10.56 3.67
C HIS A 614 -5.40 9.21 2.95
N SER A 615 -6.34 9.14 1.99
CA SER A 615 -6.49 7.97 1.13
C SER A 615 -5.32 7.73 0.17
N ILE A 616 -4.71 8.78 -0.39
CA ILE A 616 -3.52 8.66 -1.25
C ILE A 616 -2.29 8.32 -0.42
N ALA A 617 -2.13 9.00 0.72
CA ALA A 617 -1.08 8.76 1.69
C ALA A 617 -1.02 7.28 2.12
N ASN A 618 -2.16 6.63 2.36
CA ASN A 618 -2.21 5.21 2.73
C ASN A 618 -1.61 4.26 1.67
N ILE A 619 -1.47 4.69 0.40
CA ILE A 619 -0.76 3.92 -0.63
C ILE A 619 0.74 3.87 -0.30
N TYR A 620 1.27 4.97 0.25
CA TYR A 620 2.68 5.14 0.61
C TYR A 620 2.97 4.89 2.08
N ARG A 621 1.98 4.81 2.96
CA ARG A 621 2.16 4.51 4.38
C ARG A 621 0.93 3.78 4.92
N PRO A 622 0.68 2.52 4.50
CA PRO A 622 -0.44 1.75 5.01
C PRO A 622 -0.36 1.52 6.51
N LYS A 623 -1.50 1.65 7.20
CA LYS A 623 -1.64 1.52 8.67
C LYS A 623 -1.32 0.14 9.26
N ARG A 624 -1.12 -0.86 8.40
CA ARG A 624 -0.79 -2.25 8.80
C ARG A 624 0.71 -2.48 9.00
N LYS A 625 1.53 -1.45 8.79
CA LYS A 625 2.99 -1.51 8.87
C LYS A 625 3.49 -0.41 9.77
N PHE A 626 4.51 -0.75 10.55
CA PHE A 626 5.25 0.22 11.33
C PHE A 626 6.23 0.99 10.45
N TYR A 627 6.54 2.23 10.83
CA TYR A 627 7.53 3.06 10.16
C TYR A 627 8.35 3.82 11.20
N SER A 628 9.68 3.88 10.99
CA SER A 628 10.49 4.89 11.66
C SER A 628 9.98 6.30 11.32
N LYS A 629 10.14 7.27 12.22
CA LYS A 629 9.71 8.67 12.01
C LYS A 629 10.20 9.24 10.66
N ARG A 630 11.48 9.04 10.33
CA ARG A 630 12.05 9.46 9.04
C ARG A 630 11.40 8.76 7.84
N GLY A 631 11.22 7.44 7.91
CA GLY A 631 10.54 6.68 6.85
C GLY A 631 9.09 7.13 6.66
N PHE A 632 8.39 7.40 7.76
CA PHE A 632 7.02 7.93 7.74
C PHE A 632 6.95 9.31 7.09
N ILE A 633 7.87 10.21 7.42
CA ILE A 633 7.99 11.55 6.81
C ILE A 633 8.26 11.43 5.31
N GLY A 634 9.28 10.68 4.89
CA GLY A 634 9.62 10.53 3.46
C GLY A 634 8.47 9.97 2.64
N ARG A 635 7.77 8.96 3.17
CA ARG A 635 6.55 8.40 2.55
C ARG A 635 5.41 9.40 2.46
N THR A 636 5.28 10.24 3.48
CA THR A 636 4.30 11.32 3.50
C THR A 636 4.60 12.36 2.42
N GLN A 637 5.86 12.74 2.24
CA GLN A 637 6.30 13.62 1.16
C GLN A 637 5.96 13.04 -0.22
N LEU A 638 6.21 11.75 -0.45
CA LEU A 638 5.78 11.07 -1.68
C LEU A 638 4.26 11.14 -1.89
N GLY A 639 3.48 10.93 -0.82
CA GLY A 639 2.03 11.08 -0.83
C GLY A 639 1.57 12.49 -1.16
N VAL A 640 2.22 13.51 -0.60
CA VAL A 640 1.94 14.93 -0.87
C VAL A 640 2.25 15.29 -2.32
N MET A 641 3.43 14.91 -2.82
CA MET A 641 3.79 15.15 -4.21
C MET A 641 2.80 14.49 -5.17
N HIS A 642 2.42 13.22 -4.93
CA HIS A 642 1.40 12.54 -5.72
C HIS A 642 0.06 13.28 -5.68
N PHE A 643 -0.41 13.66 -4.49
CA PHE A 643 -1.69 14.34 -4.33
C PHE A 643 -1.69 15.71 -5.02
N ASN A 644 -0.67 16.53 -4.79
CA ASN A 644 -0.57 17.88 -5.34
C ASN A 644 -0.40 17.89 -6.86
N GLU A 645 0.42 17.01 -7.45
CA GLU A 645 0.55 16.94 -8.91
C GLU A 645 -0.75 16.51 -9.58
N ASN A 646 -1.47 15.57 -8.95
CA ASN A 646 -2.81 15.19 -9.41
C ASN A 646 -3.78 16.38 -9.36
N LYS A 647 -3.72 17.21 -8.31
CA LYS A 647 -4.58 18.39 -8.17
C LYS A 647 -4.24 19.47 -9.20
N LYS A 648 -2.96 19.70 -9.46
CA LYS A 648 -2.50 20.60 -10.54
C LYS A 648 -2.97 20.12 -11.92
N ALA A 649 -2.84 18.82 -12.21
CA ALA A 649 -3.33 18.24 -13.46
C ALA A 649 -4.86 18.32 -13.60
N GLU A 650 -5.59 18.19 -12.49
CA GLU A 650 -7.04 18.40 -12.46
C GLU A 650 -7.41 19.86 -12.75
N LEU A 651 -6.71 20.83 -12.16
CA LEU A 651 -6.92 22.26 -12.39
C LEU A 651 -6.61 22.68 -13.84
N ARG A 652 -5.60 22.07 -14.46
CA ARG A 652 -5.28 22.31 -15.89
C ARG A 652 -6.21 21.60 -16.88
N GLY A 653 -7.03 20.67 -16.41
CA GLY A 653 -7.91 19.86 -17.28
C GLY A 653 -7.23 18.63 -17.92
N ASP A 654 -5.96 18.36 -17.60
CA ASP A 654 -5.20 17.22 -18.14
C ASP A 654 -5.75 15.85 -17.70
N ARG A 655 -6.48 15.82 -16.57
CA ARG A 655 -6.93 14.58 -15.92
C ARG A 655 -8.44 14.36 -16.03
N LEU A 656 -8.85 13.83 -17.18
CA LEU A 656 -10.26 13.52 -17.47
C LEU A 656 -10.80 12.34 -16.64
N VAL A 657 -12.12 12.32 -16.49
CA VAL A 657 -12.86 11.20 -15.90
C VAL A 657 -12.94 10.08 -16.93
N VAL A 658 -12.28 8.96 -16.66
CA VAL A 658 -12.17 7.81 -17.56
C VAL A 658 -13.34 6.85 -17.39
N SER A 659 -13.85 6.70 -16.15
CA SER A 659 -15.00 5.84 -15.88
C SER A 659 -15.74 6.25 -14.61
N VAL A 660 -16.90 5.66 -14.37
CA VAL A 660 -17.67 5.82 -13.14
C VAL A 660 -17.80 4.46 -12.46
N ARG A 661 -17.25 4.33 -11.26
CA ARG A 661 -17.34 3.10 -10.47
C ARG A 661 -18.48 3.22 -9.47
N LYS A 662 -19.36 2.22 -9.46
CA LYS A 662 -20.39 2.05 -8.43
C LYS A 662 -19.75 1.44 -7.18
N VAL A 663 -19.79 2.15 -6.06
CA VAL A 663 -19.22 1.74 -4.77
C VAL A 663 -20.33 1.68 -3.73
N HIS A 664 -20.39 0.59 -2.97
CA HIS A 664 -21.33 0.49 -1.85
C HIS A 664 -20.90 1.45 -0.72
N SER A 665 -21.74 2.44 -0.44
CA SER A 665 -21.51 3.44 0.61
C SER A 665 -22.16 2.98 1.89
N LYS A 666 -21.34 2.59 2.89
CA LYS A 666 -21.82 2.27 4.25
C LYS A 666 -22.63 3.41 4.87
N SER A 667 -22.29 4.66 4.53
CA SER A 667 -22.97 5.85 5.05
C SER A 667 -24.30 6.13 4.35
N LYS A 668 -24.44 5.87 3.05
CA LYS A 668 -25.71 6.04 2.32
C LYS A 668 -26.61 4.80 2.35
N GLY A 669 -26.10 3.63 2.78
CA GLY A 669 -26.85 2.37 2.76
C GLY A 669 -27.22 1.93 1.35
N GLY A 670 -26.38 2.25 0.36
CA GLY A 670 -26.68 2.07 -1.06
C GLY A 670 -25.48 2.27 -1.97
N ILE A 671 -25.71 2.22 -3.28
CA ILE A 671 -24.67 2.37 -4.29
C ILE A 671 -24.43 3.87 -4.54
N ALA A 672 -23.17 4.31 -4.43
CA ALA A 672 -22.71 5.65 -4.78
C ALA A 672 -21.82 5.58 -6.03
N GLU A 673 -21.97 6.54 -6.92
CA GLU A 673 -21.14 6.67 -8.11
C GLU A 673 -19.88 7.48 -7.79
N LYS A 674 -18.71 6.88 -8.01
CA LYS A 674 -17.41 7.52 -7.85
C LYS A 674 -16.75 7.67 -9.22
N LYS A 675 -16.53 8.90 -9.64
CA LYS A 675 -15.77 9.23 -10.86
C LYS A 675 -14.33 8.77 -10.71
N VAL A 676 -13.86 7.95 -11.64
CA VAL A 676 -12.48 7.46 -11.73
C VAL A 676 -11.74 8.31 -12.74
N LYS A 677 -10.69 8.97 -12.29
CA LYS A 677 -9.84 9.84 -13.13
C LYS A 677 -8.69 9.06 -13.76
N GLY A 678 -8.11 9.58 -14.84
CA GLY A 678 -6.95 8.99 -15.52
C GLY A 678 -5.76 8.69 -14.59
N LYS A 679 -4.85 7.81 -15.03
CA LYS A 679 -3.62 7.49 -14.28
C LYS A 679 -2.74 8.74 -14.15
N SER A 680 -2.01 8.84 -13.04
CA SER A 680 -1.00 9.89 -12.84
C SER A 680 0.21 9.62 -13.76
N ASP A 681 0.82 10.68 -14.29
CA ASP A 681 2.01 10.57 -15.17
C ASP A 681 3.30 10.27 -14.37
N PHE A 682 3.26 10.46 -13.05
CA PHE A 682 4.33 10.14 -12.11
C PHE A 682 5.71 10.74 -12.48
N LYS A 683 5.75 11.84 -13.23
CA LYS A 683 7.02 12.47 -13.68
C LYS A 683 7.96 12.82 -12.52
N TRP A 684 7.40 13.20 -11.37
CA TRP A 684 8.14 13.51 -10.16
C TRP A 684 8.94 12.31 -9.60
N LYS A 685 8.56 11.07 -9.89
CA LYS A 685 9.33 9.87 -9.48
C LYS A 685 10.61 9.74 -10.27
N ARG A 686 10.59 10.05 -11.57
CA ARG A 686 11.80 10.05 -12.41
C ARG A 686 12.81 11.06 -11.89
N LEU A 687 12.36 12.27 -11.53
CA LEU A 687 13.22 13.28 -10.91
C LEU A 687 13.90 12.78 -9.63
N ILE A 688 13.19 12.03 -8.78
CA ILE A 688 13.76 11.43 -7.56
C ILE A 688 14.83 10.41 -7.93
N VAL A 689 14.57 9.54 -8.90
CA VAL A 689 15.55 8.54 -9.34
C VAL A 689 16.79 9.21 -9.92
N ASP A 690 16.61 10.16 -10.85
CA ASP A 690 17.71 10.86 -11.51
C ASP A 690 18.60 11.60 -10.50
N GLU A 691 17.98 12.28 -9.53
CA GLU A 691 18.71 13.00 -8.49
C GLU A 691 19.38 12.05 -7.48
N ALA A 692 18.77 10.90 -7.17
CA ALA A 692 19.37 9.90 -6.30
C ALA A 692 20.61 9.27 -6.96
N VAL A 693 20.55 9.04 -8.27
CA VAL A 693 21.69 8.56 -9.07
C VAL A 693 22.82 9.60 -9.07
N LYS A 694 22.51 10.88 -9.33
CA LYS A 694 23.52 11.95 -9.25
C LYS A 694 24.16 12.04 -7.87
N ARG A 695 23.35 12.00 -6.81
CA ARG A 695 23.83 12.06 -5.43
C ARG A 695 24.80 10.91 -5.17
N ARG A 696 24.45 9.69 -5.58
CA ARG A 696 25.34 8.53 -5.49
C ARG A 696 26.67 8.77 -6.22
N GLU A 697 26.62 9.22 -7.47
CA GLU A 697 27.82 9.48 -8.29
C GLU A 697 28.75 10.52 -7.64
N THR A 698 28.18 11.59 -7.07
CA THR A 698 28.96 12.65 -6.39
C THR A 698 29.50 12.24 -5.02
N THR A 699 28.80 11.41 -4.25
CA THR A 699 29.28 10.97 -2.93
C THR A 699 30.27 9.80 -3.05
N SER A 700 30.27 9.09 -4.17
CA SER A 700 31.22 7.99 -4.45
C SER A 700 32.70 8.41 -4.43
N THR A 701 33.00 9.71 -4.46
CA THR A 701 34.36 10.25 -4.44
C THR A 701 34.93 10.44 -3.02
N ASP A 702 34.08 10.61 -1.99
CA ASP A 702 34.51 10.88 -0.59
C ASP A 702 34.39 9.65 0.34
N TYR A 703 33.80 8.55 -0.11
CA TYR A 703 33.55 7.36 0.74
C TYR A 703 34.81 6.58 1.15
N LEU A 704 35.97 6.85 0.54
CA LEU A 704 37.24 6.25 0.97
C LEU A 704 37.90 6.98 2.15
N GLU A 705 37.48 8.22 2.48
CA GLU A 705 38.08 9.00 3.57
C GLU A 705 37.17 9.12 4.83
N MET A 706 35.86 8.89 4.71
CA MET A 706 34.91 9.05 5.82
C MET A 706 34.81 7.86 6.81
N GLU A 707 35.54 6.75 6.60
CA GLU A 707 35.52 5.58 7.50
C GLU A 707 36.06 5.88 8.91
N GLU A 708 36.83 6.97 9.13
CA GLU A 708 37.41 7.30 10.45
C GLU A 708 36.54 8.19 11.34
N LEU A 709 35.46 8.82 10.82
CA LEU A 709 34.69 9.82 11.58
C LEU A 709 33.36 9.33 12.15
N TYR A 710 32.84 8.18 11.69
CA TYR A 710 31.51 7.70 12.07
C TYR A 710 31.48 6.72 13.25
N ASP A 711 32.64 6.27 13.74
CA ASP A 711 32.73 5.35 14.90
C ASP A 711 32.51 6.05 16.26
N GLY A 712 32.35 7.37 16.28
CA GLY A 712 32.31 8.17 17.52
C GLY A 712 30.93 8.64 18.02
N PHE A 713 29.83 8.53 17.26
CA PHE A 713 28.61 9.30 17.58
C PHE A 713 27.25 8.58 17.56
N SER A 714 27.19 7.24 17.66
CA SER A 714 25.89 6.55 17.78
C SER A 714 25.80 5.44 18.83
N ILE A 715 26.66 5.46 19.85
CA ILE A 715 26.68 4.41 20.91
C ILE A 715 25.64 4.66 22.03
N ILE A 716 24.90 5.78 22.06
CA ILE A 716 24.13 6.16 23.28
C ILE A 716 22.60 6.06 23.19
N GLU A 717 21.96 5.98 22.02
CA GLU A 717 20.46 6.06 21.97
C GLU A 717 19.69 4.73 21.74
N GLU A 718 20.35 3.61 21.42
CA GLU A 718 19.66 2.32 21.22
C GLU A 718 20.01 1.25 22.28
N GLY A 719 20.87 1.58 23.25
CA GLY A 719 21.37 0.65 24.27
C GLY A 719 20.54 0.49 25.55
N HIS A 720 19.31 1.01 25.62
CA HIS A 720 18.48 0.99 26.84
C HIS A 720 17.13 0.26 26.71
N PHE A 721 16.93 -0.55 25.67
CA PHE A 721 15.68 -1.32 25.49
C PHE A 721 15.84 -2.84 25.47
N MET A 722 16.98 -3.36 25.93
CA MET A 722 17.12 -4.78 26.24
C MET A 722 17.13 -4.94 27.77
N GLU A 723 16.27 -5.82 28.25
CA GLU A 723 16.06 -6.23 29.66
C GLU A 723 15.10 -5.35 30.46
N GLU A 724 13.79 -5.64 30.35
CA GLU A 724 12.97 -6.13 31.48
C GLU A 724 11.48 -6.25 31.08
N ASN A 725 10.93 -7.46 31.26
CA ASN A 725 9.50 -7.80 31.37
C ASN A 725 8.57 -7.68 30.14
N PHE A 726 8.71 -8.61 29.19
CA PHE A 726 7.56 -9.14 28.42
C PHE A 726 7.68 -10.66 28.27
N SER A 727 7.21 -11.40 29.27
CA SER A 727 6.94 -12.83 29.18
C SER A 727 5.49 -13.03 28.75
N ASP A 728 5.22 -12.90 27.45
CA ASP A 728 3.96 -13.36 26.85
C ASP A 728 4.30 -14.14 25.55
N PRO A 729 4.15 -15.48 25.55
CA PRO A 729 4.54 -16.33 24.43
C PRO A 729 3.62 -16.23 23.19
N ASP A 730 2.56 -15.39 23.22
CA ASP A 730 1.66 -15.17 22.08
C ASP A 730 1.96 -13.89 21.27
N LEU A 731 3.09 -13.20 21.54
CA LEU A 731 3.59 -12.04 20.78
C LEU A 731 4.81 -12.41 19.92
N GLU A 732 4.58 -13.18 18.85
CA GLU A 732 5.52 -13.23 17.71
C GLU A 732 5.57 -11.85 17.05
N LEU A 733 6.52 -11.01 17.49
CA LEU A 733 6.85 -9.73 16.86
C LEU A 733 7.47 -9.99 15.48
N GLN A 734 6.61 -10.11 14.47
CA GLN A 734 6.97 -10.03 13.05
C GLN A 734 7.50 -8.62 12.73
N PHE A 735 8.82 -8.47 12.70
CA PHE A 735 9.49 -7.31 12.12
C PHE A 735 9.57 -7.47 10.59
N ASP A 736 8.41 -7.41 9.92
CA ASP A 736 8.32 -7.43 8.45
C ASP A 736 8.42 -6.00 7.90
N ASP A 737 9.65 -5.58 7.61
CA ASP A 737 10.01 -4.27 7.07
C ASP A 737 10.01 -4.22 5.52
N ASP A 738 9.11 -4.97 4.86
CA ASP A 738 9.12 -5.15 3.39
C ASP A 738 7.88 -4.62 2.66
N ASP A 739 7.92 -3.34 2.29
CA ASP A 739 7.50 -2.88 0.95
C ASP A 739 8.40 -1.67 0.64
N PHE A 740 8.62 -1.26 -0.61
CA PHE A 740 8.66 0.15 -1.06
C PHE A 740 9.34 0.34 -2.41
N VAL A 741 8.48 0.59 -3.41
CA VAL A 741 8.47 1.73 -4.35
C VAL A 741 9.85 2.30 -4.71
N TYR A 742 10.63 1.59 -5.52
CA TYR A 742 10.69 1.80 -6.96
C TYR A 742 11.51 0.71 -7.63
#